data_AF-A0A078A1N0-F1
#
_entry.id   AF-A0A078A1N0-F1
#
_cell.length_a   1.000
_cell.length_b   1.000
_cell.length_c   1.000
_cell.angle_alpha   90.00
_cell.angle_beta   90.00
_cell.angle_gamma   90.00
#
_symmetry.space_group_name_H-M   'P 1'
#
loop_
_entity.id
_entity.type
_entity.pdbx_description
1 polymer ?
#
loop_
_entity_poly.entity_id
_entity_poly.type
_entity_poly.pdbx_seq_one_letter_code
_entity_poly.pdbx_strand_id
1 'polypeptide(L)'
;MDWTCLEACPEDTVPISVVHNGLNSKIFNYCREKIYFVDPSSDLSNIELGTIEYPFKQLDDPIREIFNHASHLNEEFTIYLKHGPYKDQDQIITEDESDYTLINVILNGYQRKPSNFNPTIPDNRIIVNKYDFKRASEMGLMSNIIENSENDKFVTENADLTIEGFKFVEYDFIDWQFNSLIRIFLSPNRVSTINNCYLVLQRQAFSTAYGTNLVLSNSFVDITNLYRLIDHQTKQDFSPFLSENGQNFVLVTNNTFYGINSGVALIDFIYISSHFNISITGNIYRNFQWGLADSIYYLEHEAINDNMEKPIYYTITNNLIENTKDIGMTYIGYTMKFKEQGYQVVRIYNNTYRNLNFGIGCVFQIIKKGMENVEVYIDNLTFENVIYKEIEYQVIQVEANHVQLSNIQVTDSKMSCSLKVSSSNINITNILYNNVQSLQTENSMTALIWIWSSNLIRLENLKFQDVTLVLASLIQSTESQNIEINGIDITRLQIKDTNLIKFNICQNVKITNANIDKIFVEPDQSKISSLVILEQLKPYEGQEQPMYYIFYNWNIKNITTNFMDFKSIYSKEDNQNDKITVLFQDIHISEISLTQPKSYVINVEEFQSKNLSIEFNYCSFRNNLLVDGRYFNLKMKLNLFRISNLVFQNNTGRFIQMIPNSAFDESITQSLLITDSNISNNFGKANALIYKGKNTNLTIKNSIFVENFSNG
;
A
#
# COMPACT_ATOMS: atom_id res chain seq x y z
N MET A 1 22.01 -40.76 42.02
CA MET A 1 21.48 -41.99 41.39
C MET A 1 22.54 -43.09 41.31
N ASP A 2 22.16 -44.36 41.52
CA ASP A 2 22.97 -45.52 41.11
C ASP A 2 22.83 -45.69 39.59
N TRP A 3 23.93 -45.50 38.85
CA TRP A 3 23.94 -45.64 37.40
C TRP A 3 24.04 -47.13 37.03
N THR A 4 22.91 -47.80 36.84
CA THR A 4 22.91 -49.15 36.25
C THR A 4 23.15 -49.07 34.75
N CYS A 5 24.21 -49.70 34.26
CA CYS A 5 24.39 -49.94 32.82
C CYS A 5 23.21 -50.80 32.31
N LEU A 6 22.35 -50.19 31.50
CA LEU A 6 21.29 -50.90 30.80
C LEU A 6 21.82 -51.35 29.43
N GLU A 7 21.53 -52.60 29.04
CA GLU A 7 21.87 -53.11 27.70
C GLU A 7 21.02 -52.46 26.59
N ALA A 8 19.84 -51.95 26.95
CA ALA A 8 18.94 -51.20 26.08
C ALA A 8 18.20 -50.12 26.89
N CYS A 9 17.86 -49.01 26.25
CA CYS A 9 17.10 -47.94 26.90
C CYS A 9 15.63 -48.34 27.10
N PRO A 10 15.02 -47.97 28.24
CA PRO A 10 13.57 -48.05 28.42
C PRO A 10 12.82 -47.39 27.26
N GLU A 11 11.62 -47.90 26.93
CA GLU A 11 10.83 -47.47 25.76
C GLU A 11 10.54 -45.96 25.72
N ASP A 12 10.50 -45.28 26.88
CA ASP A 12 10.24 -43.84 27.01
C ASP A 12 11.52 -42.97 27.09
N THR A 13 12.70 -43.54 26.81
CA THR A 13 13.99 -42.86 26.94
C THR A 13 14.85 -42.99 25.68
N VAL A 14 15.65 -41.96 25.41
CA VAL A 14 16.52 -41.86 24.24
C VAL A 14 17.94 -42.28 24.60
N PRO A 15 18.59 -43.18 23.83
CA PRO A 15 20.00 -43.48 23.98
C PRO A 15 20.85 -42.30 23.52
N ILE A 16 21.70 -41.78 24.42
CA ILE A 16 22.63 -40.69 24.14
C ILE A 16 24.07 -41.17 24.32
N SER A 17 24.95 -40.75 23.40
CA SER A 17 26.39 -41.04 23.42
C SER A 17 27.18 -39.74 23.32
N VAL A 18 27.75 -39.29 24.44
CA VAL A 18 28.56 -38.06 24.50
C VAL A 18 30.03 -38.36 24.72
N VAL A 19 30.90 -37.54 24.12
CA VAL A 19 32.35 -37.61 24.36
C VAL A 19 32.69 -36.72 25.55
N HIS A 20 33.17 -37.30 26.66
CA HIS A 20 33.52 -36.56 27.86
C HIS A 20 34.98 -36.82 28.27
N ASN A 21 35.81 -35.79 28.13
CA ASN A 21 37.26 -35.88 28.38
C ASN A 21 37.63 -36.20 29.84
N GLY A 22 36.70 -36.02 30.78
CA GLY A 22 36.87 -36.38 32.19
C GLY A 22 36.61 -37.85 32.53
N LEU A 23 36.21 -38.70 31.56
CA LEU A 23 35.88 -40.11 31.79
C LEU A 23 36.91 -41.03 31.10
N ASN A 24 37.32 -42.11 31.78
CA ASN A 24 38.40 -43.02 31.35
C ASN A 24 38.16 -43.67 29.97
N SER A 25 36.91 -43.82 29.54
CA SER A 25 36.52 -44.39 28.23
C SER A 25 36.33 -43.36 27.12
N LYS A 26 36.42 -42.06 27.43
CA LYS A 26 36.08 -40.89 26.58
C LYS A 26 34.66 -40.85 26.02
N ILE A 27 33.95 -41.96 25.88
CA ILE A 27 32.56 -42.05 25.44
C ILE A 27 31.70 -42.47 26.64
N PHE A 28 30.64 -41.71 26.89
CA PHE A 28 29.65 -41.97 27.91
C PHE A 28 28.29 -42.21 27.25
N ASN A 29 27.75 -43.42 27.45
CA ASN A 29 26.45 -43.82 26.94
C ASN A 29 25.46 -43.84 28.10
N TYR A 30 24.32 -43.22 27.92
CA TYR A 30 23.25 -43.22 28.92
C TYR A 30 21.89 -43.08 28.24
N CYS A 31 20.84 -43.48 28.95
CA CYS A 31 19.45 -43.33 28.52
C CYS A 31 18.87 -42.10 29.21
N ARG A 32 18.08 -41.31 28.49
CA ARG A 32 17.49 -40.08 29.03
C ARG A 32 16.02 -39.94 28.67
N GLU A 33 15.23 -39.48 29.64
CA GLU A 33 13.86 -39.04 29.43
C GLU A 33 13.81 -37.83 28.50
N LYS A 34 12.68 -37.58 27.84
CA LYS A 34 12.51 -36.48 26.88
C LYS A 34 12.36 -35.11 27.55
N ILE A 35 12.97 -34.96 28.72
CA ILE A 35 12.91 -33.80 29.61
C ILE A 35 14.33 -33.38 29.94
N TYR A 36 14.62 -32.10 29.71
CA TYR A 36 15.88 -31.46 29.97
C TYR A 36 15.73 -30.43 31.07
N PHE A 37 16.79 -30.18 31.83
CA PHE A 37 16.87 -29.09 32.79
C PHE A 37 18.11 -28.26 32.50
N VAL A 38 17.96 -26.95 32.53
CA VAL A 38 19.01 -25.96 32.35
C VAL A 38 19.05 -25.10 33.61
N ASP A 39 20.19 -25.03 34.29
CA ASP A 39 20.43 -24.17 35.45
C ASP A 39 21.78 -23.47 35.23
N PRO A 40 21.77 -22.24 34.69
CA PRO A 40 23.00 -21.46 34.47
C PRO A 40 23.77 -21.15 35.75
N SER A 41 23.16 -21.32 36.93
CA SER A 41 23.76 -21.08 38.23
C SER A 41 24.28 -22.36 38.91
N SER A 42 24.17 -23.50 38.24
CA SER A 42 24.62 -24.78 38.79
C SER A 42 26.16 -24.86 38.86
N ASP A 43 26.67 -24.79 40.09
CA ASP A 43 28.07 -25.08 40.43
C ASP A 43 28.28 -26.54 40.88
N LEU A 44 27.22 -27.37 40.82
CA LEU A 44 27.20 -28.72 41.41
C LEU A 44 28.18 -29.69 40.76
N SER A 45 28.45 -29.54 39.46
CA SER A 45 29.31 -30.46 38.71
C SER A 45 29.89 -29.81 37.44
N ASN A 46 31.03 -30.33 36.98
CA ASN A 46 31.55 -30.09 35.62
C ASN A 46 30.88 -30.99 34.57
N ILE A 47 30.07 -31.95 35.03
CA ILE A 47 29.32 -32.87 34.19
C ILE A 47 27.92 -32.28 34.01
N GLU A 48 27.56 -31.99 32.76
CA GLU A 48 26.25 -31.46 32.39
C GLU A 48 25.48 -32.56 31.65
N LEU A 49 24.41 -33.05 32.29
CA LEU A 49 23.60 -34.14 31.79
C LEU A 49 22.12 -33.73 31.72
N GLY A 50 21.81 -32.45 31.52
CA GLY A 50 20.43 -31.97 31.34
C GLY A 50 19.37 -32.55 32.29
N THR A 51 19.72 -33.02 33.48
CA THR A 51 18.79 -33.61 34.47
C THR A 51 18.63 -32.62 35.61
N ILE A 52 17.64 -32.81 36.47
CA ILE A 52 17.47 -31.93 37.63
C ILE A 52 18.70 -31.94 38.57
N GLU A 53 19.38 -33.10 38.70
CA GLU A 53 20.60 -33.25 39.51
C GLU A 53 21.86 -32.68 38.81
N TYR A 54 21.93 -32.81 37.48
CA TYR A 54 23.06 -32.36 36.65
C TYR A 54 22.55 -31.55 35.46
N PRO A 55 22.01 -30.34 35.69
CA PRO A 55 21.40 -29.55 34.65
C PRO A 55 22.45 -29.01 33.67
N PHE A 56 22.03 -28.75 32.44
CA PHE A 56 22.85 -28.00 31.50
C PHE A 56 23.07 -26.58 32.01
N LYS A 57 24.25 -26.00 31.75
CA LYS A 57 24.53 -24.61 32.16
C LYS A 57 24.13 -23.63 31.08
N GLN A 58 24.10 -24.07 29.82
CA GLN A 58 23.66 -23.23 28.71
C GLN A 58 22.34 -23.76 28.13
N LEU A 59 21.47 -22.84 27.74
CA LEU A 59 20.19 -23.19 27.13
C LEU A 59 20.34 -23.88 25.77
N ASP A 60 21.43 -23.62 25.05
CA ASP A 60 21.68 -24.24 23.75
C ASP A 60 22.21 -25.68 23.89
N ASP A 61 22.73 -26.09 25.04
CA ASP A 61 23.19 -27.48 25.26
C ASP A 61 22.14 -28.56 25.02
N PRO A 62 20.91 -28.47 25.57
CA PRO A 62 19.87 -29.46 25.28
C PRO A 62 19.51 -29.50 23.80
N ILE A 63 19.52 -28.34 23.12
CA ILE A 63 19.18 -28.24 21.70
C ILE A 63 20.30 -28.87 20.85
N ARG A 64 21.57 -28.62 21.18
CA ARG A 64 22.72 -29.27 20.55
C ARG A 64 22.72 -30.78 20.76
N GLU A 65 22.37 -31.24 21.95
CA GLU A 65 22.26 -32.68 22.22
C GLU A 65 21.14 -33.32 21.41
N ILE A 66 19.96 -32.70 21.35
CA ILE A 66 18.85 -33.16 20.52
C ILE A 66 19.27 -33.17 19.05
N PHE A 67 19.86 -32.10 18.54
CA PHE A 67 20.32 -32.00 17.15
C PHE A 67 21.32 -33.12 16.81
N ASN A 68 22.34 -33.30 17.64
CA ASN A 68 23.44 -34.24 17.40
C ASN A 68 23.03 -35.71 17.55
N HIS A 69 22.05 -36.01 18.40
CA HIS A 69 21.80 -37.39 18.85
C HIS A 69 20.36 -37.86 18.67
N ALA A 70 19.36 -36.99 18.71
CA ALA A 70 17.95 -37.37 18.79
C ALA A 70 17.07 -36.80 17.66
N SER A 71 17.60 -35.92 16.81
CA SER A 71 16.87 -35.24 15.72
C SER A 71 16.15 -36.18 14.76
N HIS A 72 16.68 -37.39 14.54
CA HIS A 72 16.11 -38.40 13.65
C HIS A 72 14.93 -39.21 14.25
N LEU A 73 14.62 -39.03 15.54
CA LEU A 73 13.65 -39.86 16.24
C LEU A 73 12.19 -39.39 16.11
N ASN A 74 11.94 -38.19 15.55
CA ASN A 74 10.61 -37.58 15.43
C ASN A 74 9.83 -37.54 16.76
N GLU A 75 10.46 -37.11 17.84
CA GLU A 75 9.89 -37.08 19.20
C GLU A 75 9.74 -35.66 19.76
N GLU A 76 8.88 -35.48 20.77
CA GLU A 76 8.69 -34.22 21.50
C GLU A 76 9.63 -34.15 22.72
N PHE A 77 10.31 -33.01 22.89
CA PHE A 77 11.24 -32.77 24.00
C PHE A 77 10.86 -31.51 24.80
N THR A 78 10.96 -31.60 26.12
CA THR A 78 10.70 -30.49 27.05
C THR A 78 12.00 -30.01 27.67
N ILE A 79 12.26 -28.71 27.76
CA ILE A 79 13.45 -28.14 28.39
C ILE A 79 13.06 -27.18 29.51
N TYR A 80 13.38 -27.48 30.76
CA TYR A 80 13.13 -26.66 31.93
C TYR A 80 14.31 -25.74 32.26
N LEU A 81 14.20 -24.43 32.05
CA LEU A 81 15.22 -23.43 32.40
C LEU A 81 14.98 -22.82 33.79
N LYS A 82 15.84 -23.13 34.77
CA LYS A 82 15.86 -22.47 36.07
C LYS A 82 16.25 -21.00 35.91
N HIS A 83 15.59 -20.13 36.66
CA HIS A 83 16.00 -18.74 36.74
C HIS A 83 17.43 -18.63 37.29
N GLY A 84 18.31 -17.93 36.57
CA GLY A 84 19.59 -17.51 37.14
C GLY A 84 19.34 -16.54 38.31
N PRO A 85 20.29 -16.41 39.26
CA PRO A 85 20.15 -15.49 40.38
C PRO A 85 20.03 -14.06 39.85
N TYR A 86 18.80 -13.56 39.87
CA TYR A 86 18.54 -12.16 39.61
C TYR A 86 19.14 -11.37 40.76
N LYS A 87 20.29 -10.72 40.55
CA LYS A 87 20.73 -9.61 41.39
C LYS A 87 20.03 -8.35 40.93
N ASP A 88 18.71 -8.29 41.07
CA ASP A 88 18.11 -7.01 41.47
C ASP A 88 18.19 -6.98 42.98
N GLN A 89 18.89 -5.97 43.50
CA GLN A 89 18.90 -5.70 44.93
C GLN A 89 17.45 -5.53 45.40
N ASP A 90 17.12 -6.19 46.52
CA ASP A 90 15.87 -6.09 47.26
C ASP A 90 14.69 -6.93 46.76
N GLN A 91 14.79 -8.26 46.87
CA GLN A 91 13.67 -9.07 47.37
C GLN A 91 14.13 -10.44 47.88
N ILE A 92 13.80 -10.71 49.15
CA ILE A 92 13.98 -12.01 49.81
C ILE A 92 12.87 -12.93 49.28
N ILE A 93 13.24 -14.03 48.60
CA ILE A 93 12.31 -15.11 48.25
C ILE A 93 12.85 -16.41 48.87
N THR A 94 11.94 -17.08 49.56
CA THR A 94 12.08 -18.39 50.19
C THR A 94 12.08 -19.51 49.14
N GLU A 95 12.95 -20.49 49.35
CA GLU A 95 13.06 -21.73 48.56
C GLU A 95 11.74 -22.52 48.56
N ASP A 96 11.12 -22.65 47.38
CA ASP A 96 10.10 -23.68 47.09
C ASP A 96 10.14 -23.96 45.59
N GLU A 97 9.84 -25.21 45.18
CA GLU A 97 10.00 -25.88 43.86
C GLU A 97 9.28 -25.22 42.65
N SER A 98 9.22 -23.89 42.58
CA SER A 98 8.56 -23.06 41.57
C SER A 98 9.52 -22.39 40.57
N ASP A 99 10.79 -22.81 40.53
CA ASP A 99 11.87 -22.03 39.91
C ASP A 99 12.25 -22.37 38.46
N TYR A 100 11.63 -23.38 37.85
CA TYR A 100 11.97 -23.84 36.50
C TYR A 100 10.96 -23.34 35.44
N THR A 101 11.44 -22.65 34.39
CA THR A 101 10.68 -22.22 33.19
C THR A 101 10.55 -23.41 32.29
N LEU A 102 9.34 -23.77 31.90
CA LEU A 102 9.12 -24.73 30.83
C LEU A 102 9.39 -24.08 29.46
N ILE A 103 10.44 -24.47 28.76
CA ILE A 103 10.56 -24.38 27.29
C ILE A 103 9.97 -25.67 26.76
N ASN A 104 8.69 -25.60 26.46
CA ASN A 104 8.07 -26.66 25.71
C ASN A 104 8.43 -26.48 24.22
N VAL A 105 9.04 -27.49 23.60
CA VAL A 105 8.58 -27.86 22.25
C VAL A 105 7.15 -28.39 22.50
N ILE A 106 6.13 -27.53 22.38
CA ILE A 106 4.76 -27.77 22.89
C ILE A 106 4.05 -28.92 22.20
N LEU A 107 3.40 -29.74 23.04
CA LEU A 107 1.96 -29.92 23.20
C LEU A 107 1.46 -29.64 24.66
N ASN A 108 1.71 -28.44 25.19
CA ASN A 108 0.78 -27.51 25.90
C ASN A 108 1.11 -27.03 27.34
N GLY A 109 1.13 -25.69 27.51
CA GLY A 109 0.28 -24.96 28.47
C GLY A 109 0.79 -24.61 29.89
N TYR A 110 1.56 -23.51 30.04
CA TYR A 110 1.64 -22.73 31.29
C TYR A 110 2.17 -21.28 31.03
N GLN A 111 1.68 -20.26 31.75
CA GLN A 111 2.12 -18.85 31.62
C GLN A 111 3.12 -18.43 32.72
N ARG A 112 4.24 -17.78 32.36
CA ARG A 112 5.28 -17.25 33.30
C ARG A 112 5.57 -15.75 33.09
N LYS A 113 6.16 -15.09 34.11
CA LYS A 113 6.75 -13.73 34.08
C LYS A 113 8.16 -13.70 33.42
N PRO A 114 8.61 -12.57 32.85
CA PRO A 114 9.79 -12.50 31.96
C PRO A 114 11.14 -12.75 32.66
N SER A 115 12.06 -13.51 32.02
CA SER A 115 13.47 -13.65 32.41
C SER A 115 14.41 -13.01 31.39
N ASN A 116 15.45 -12.27 31.82
CA ASN A 116 16.48 -11.74 30.92
C ASN A 116 17.39 -12.89 30.45
N PHE A 117 17.38 -13.21 29.15
CA PHE A 117 18.31 -14.18 28.55
C PHE A 117 19.36 -13.45 27.70
N ASN A 118 20.61 -13.89 27.86
CA ASN A 118 21.76 -13.37 27.14
C ASN A 118 22.40 -14.52 26.33
N PRO A 119 22.22 -14.57 25.00
CA PRO A 119 22.89 -15.56 24.16
C PRO A 119 24.38 -15.26 23.90
N THR A 120 25.00 -14.29 24.58
CA THR A 120 26.46 -14.11 24.43
C THR A 120 27.20 -15.25 25.08
N ILE A 121 27.92 -15.98 24.24
CA ILE A 121 28.97 -16.90 24.63
C ILE A 121 29.89 -16.14 25.59
N PRO A 122 30.06 -16.58 26.85
CA PRO A 122 31.01 -15.94 27.75
C PRO A 122 32.42 -16.04 27.15
N ASP A 123 33.24 -15.02 27.44
CA ASP A 123 34.54 -14.69 26.83
C ASP A 123 35.59 -15.84 26.82
N ASN A 124 35.30 -16.94 27.51
CA ASN A 124 36.00 -18.21 27.46
C ASN A 124 35.48 -19.08 26.31
N ARG A 125 35.94 -18.76 25.09
CA ARG A 125 35.67 -19.31 23.74
C ARG A 125 35.77 -20.84 23.52
N ILE A 126 35.46 -21.69 24.50
CA ILE A 126 35.46 -23.15 24.35
C ILE A 126 34.02 -23.63 24.48
N ILE A 127 33.31 -23.67 23.35
CA ILE A 127 32.06 -24.41 23.23
C ILE A 127 32.40 -25.89 23.44
N VAL A 128 31.92 -26.48 24.54
CA VAL A 128 32.28 -27.84 24.94
C VAL A 128 31.64 -28.89 24.03
N ASN A 129 30.49 -28.57 23.41
CA ASN A 129 29.81 -29.41 22.43
C ASN A 129 29.34 -28.55 21.25
N LYS A 130 29.94 -28.70 20.07
CA LYS A 130 29.48 -28.01 18.85
C LYS A 130 28.35 -28.81 18.19
N TYR A 131 27.53 -28.13 17.40
CA TYR A 131 26.67 -28.81 16.43
C TYR A 131 27.52 -29.69 15.50
N ASP A 132 27.21 -30.98 15.42
CA ASP A 132 27.91 -31.96 14.58
C ASP A 132 27.22 -32.05 13.22
N PHE A 133 27.38 -30.95 12.48
CA PHE A 133 26.85 -30.79 11.12
C PHE A 133 27.32 -31.89 10.18
N LYS A 134 28.57 -32.34 10.34
CA LYS A 134 29.12 -33.43 9.54
C LYS A 134 28.35 -34.73 9.77
N ARG A 135 28.09 -35.09 11.02
CA ARG A 135 27.27 -36.26 11.36
C ARG A 135 25.85 -36.14 10.83
N ALA A 136 25.21 -34.98 10.98
CA ALA A 136 23.87 -34.75 10.42
C ALA A 136 23.86 -34.93 8.89
N SER A 137 24.91 -34.45 8.21
CA SER A 137 25.10 -34.63 6.78
C SER A 137 25.35 -36.09 6.38
N GLU A 138 26.20 -36.80 7.13
CA GLU A 138 26.48 -38.24 6.93
C GLU A 138 25.24 -39.11 7.17
N MET A 139 24.36 -38.71 8.09
CA MET A 139 23.07 -39.35 8.34
C MET A 139 22.02 -39.03 7.26
N GLY A 140 22.36 -38.18 6.28
CA GLY A 140 21.43 -37.72 5.25
C GLY A 140 20.34 -36.80 5.77
N LEU A 141 20.50 -36.27 7.00
CA LEU A 141 19.58 -35.32 7.60
C LEU A 141 19.81 -33.93 7.00
N MET A 142 21.07 -33.59 6.68
CA MET A 142 21.49 -32.27 6.20
C MET A 142 22.37 -32.34 4.92
N SER A 143 22.53 -31.21 4.22
CA SER A 143 23.42 -31.08 3.05
C SER A 143 24.87 -30.72 3.42
N ASN A 144 25.85 -31.32 2.72
CA ASN A 144 27.30 -31.05 2.87
C ASN A 144 27.70 -29.57 2.67
N ILE A 145 26.85 -28.76 2.04
CA ILE A 145 27.10 -27.32 1.82
C ILE A 145 27.00 -26.54 3.15
N ILE A 146 26.20 -27.02 4.10
CA ILE A 146 25.87 -26.33 5.36
C ILE A 146 26.98 -26.50 6.41
N GLU A 147 27.78 -27.57 6.33
CA GLU A 147 28.91 -27.86 7.24
C GLU A 147 29.92 -26.70 7.36
N ASN A 148 29.98 -25.82 6.35
CA ASN A 148 30.96 -24.73 6.25
C ASN A 148 30.41 -23.33 6.60
N SER A 149 29.13 -23.17 6.98
CA SER A 149 28.47 -21.86 7.11
C SER A 149 28.02 -21.50 8.53
N GLU A 150 28.98 -21.15 9.39
CA GLU A 150 28.84 -20.28 10.59
C GLU A 150 27.91 -20.67 11.77
N ASN A 151 28.02 -19.90 12.88
CA ASN A 151 27.41 -20.15 14.19
C ASN A 151 26.06 -19.43 14.35
N ASP A 152 24.98 -20.19 14.42
CA ASP A 152 23.60 -19.75 14.68
C ASP A 152 23.17 -20.07 16.12
N LYS A 153 22.17 -19.35 16.68
CA LYS A 153 21.71 -19.55 18.08
C LYS A 153 20.78 -20.75 18.23
N PHE A 154 19.76 -20.85 17.37
CA PHE A 154 18.88 -22.02 17.27
C PHE A 154 18.81 -22.47 15.82
N VAL A 155 19.17 -23.72 15.57
CA VAL A 155 19.10 -24.36 14.25
C VAL A 155 18.05 -25.45 14.28
N THR A 156 17.10 -25.39 13.34
CA THR A 156 16.07 -26.43 13.18
C THR A 156 16.11 -26.98 11.76
N GLU A 157 16.02 -28.30 11.65
CA GLU A 157 15.92 -29.01 10.37
C GLU A 157 14.74 -29.97 10.41
N ASN A 158 13.80 -29.81 9.48
CA ASN A 158 12.56 -30.57 9.39
C ASN A 158 11.78 -30.71 10.73
N ALA A 159 11.85 -29.68 11.59
CA ALA A 159 11.30 -29.68 12.93
C ALA A 159 10.45 -28.44 13.20
N ASP A 160 9.44 -28.61 14.06
CA ASP A 160 8.67 -27.50 14.63
C ASP A 160 9.44 -26.90 15.82
N LEU A 161 9.41 -25.58 15.98
CA LEU A 161 10.02 -24.89 17.12
C LEU A 161 9.06 -23.85 17.67
N THR A 162 8.81 -23.87 18.97
CA THR A 162 8.04 -22.82 19.65
C THR A 162 8.86 -22.22 20.78
N ILE A 163 9.03 -20.91 20.76
CA ILE A 163 9.67 -20.13 21.82
C ILE A 163 8.64 -19.16 22.40
N GLU A 164 8.35 -19.29 23.70
CA GLU A 164 7.36 -18.46 24.37
C GLU A 164 7.86 -17.84 25.69
N GLY A 165 7.58 -16.56 25.91
CA GLY A 165 7.78 -15.91 27.22
C GLY A 165 9.22 -15.45 27.51
N PHE A 166 10.07 -15.37 26.49
CA PHE A 166 11.50 -15.03 26.63
C PHE A 166 11.79 -13.56 26.37
N LYS A 167 12.76 -13.01 27.11
CA LYS A 167 13.42 -11.76 26.75
C LYS A 167 14.78 -12.05 26.13
N PHE A 168 14.92 -11.83 24.83
CA PHE A 168 16.18 -11.96 24.11
C PHE A 168 16.88 -10.61 24.04
N VAL A 169 18.12 -10.53 24.55
CA VAL A 169 18.96 -9.34 24.43
C VAL A 169 20.30 -9.72 23.80
N GLU A 170 20.54 -9.24 22.59
CA GLU A 170 21.79 -9.44 21.86
C GLU A 170 22.77 -8.29 22.11
N TYR A 171 23.94 -8.62 22.70
CA TYR A 171 24.97 -7.64 23.03
C TYR A 171 26.06 -7.51 21.95
N ASP A 172 26.44 -8.61 21.29
CA ASP A 172 27.51 -8.64 20.27
C ASP A 172 27.26 -9.73 19.21
N PHE A 173 27.89 -9.60 18.05
CA PHE A 173 27.83 -10.54 16.92
C PHE A 173 29.15 -10.56 16.12
N ILE A 174 29.37 -11.60 15.31
CA ILE A 174 30.57 -11.72 14.45
C ILE A 174 30.25 -11.47 12.96
N ASP A 175 29.14 -12.03 12.45
CA ASP A 175 28.72 -11.88 11.05
C ASP A 175 27.40 -11.10 10.92
N TRP A 176 27.24 -10.43 9.79
CA TRP A 176 26.18 -9.47 9.45
C TRP A 176 25.15 -9.97 8.47
N GLN A 177 25.46 -10.98 7.68
CA GLN A 177 24.53 -11.44 6.65
C GLN A 177 23.76 -12.69 7.06
N PHE A 178 24.38 -13.62 7.80
CA PHE A 178 23.80 -14.95 7.99
C PHE A 178 23.36 -15.26 9.42
N ASN A 179 23.74 -14.44 10.40
CA ASN A 179 23.41 -14.68 11.81
C ASN A 179 21.93 -14.35 12.10
N SER A 180 21.19 -15.32 12.63
CA SER A 180 19.80 -15.16 13.08
C SER A 180 19.56 -15.86 14.42
N LEU A 181 18.54 -15.43 15.17
CA LEU A 181 18.12 -16.09 16.39
C LEU A 181 17.66 -17.52 16.09
N ILE A 182 16.84 -17.69 15.04
CA ILE A 182 16.37 -18.98 14.56
C ILE A 182 16.68 -19.11 13.07
N ARG A 183 17.49 -20.12 12.72
CA ARG A 183 17.73 -20.52 11.34
C ARG A 183 17.08 -21.85 11.03
N ILE A 184 16.35 -21.90 9.91
CA ILE A 184 15.49 -23.03 9.56
C ILE A 184 15.90 -23.60 8.20
N PHE A 185 16.26 -24.88 8.21
CA PHE A 185 16.64 -25.65 7.02
C PHE A 185 15.55 -26.68 6.67
N LEU A 186 15.28 -26.85 5.37
CA LEU A 186 14.49 -27.95 4.79
C LEU A 186 13.26 -28.35 5.63
N SER A 187 12.37 -27.39 5.90
CA SER A 187 11.24 -27.58 6.83
C SER A 187 9.87 -27.31 6.18
N PRO A 188 9.55 -27.92 5.02
CA PRO A 188 8.24 -27.76 4.42
C PRO A 188 7.17 -28.30 5.36
N ASN A 189 6.07 -27.56 5.55
CA ASN A 189 4.95 -27.90 6.46
C ASN A 189 5.26 -27.86 7.97
N ARG A 190 6.47 -27.50 8.37
CA ARG A 190 6.79 -27.25 9.78
C ARG A 190 6.59 -25.79 10.13
N VAL A 191 6.42 -25.51 11.41
CA VAL A 191 6.10 -24.19 11.94
C VAL A 191 7.14 -23.79 13.00
N SER A 192 7.75 -22.63 12.79
CA SER A 192 8.59 -21.97 13.79
C SER A 192 7.88 -20.74 14.36
N THR A 193 7.68 -20.74 15.68
CA THR A 193 6.87 -19.78 16.42
C THR A 193 7.70 -19.04 17.48
N ILE A 194 7.65 -17.71 17.47
CA ILE A 194 8.02 -16.85 18.60
C ILE A 194 6.74 -16.20 19.12
N ASN A 195 6.37 -16.47 20.37
CA ASN A 195 5.16 -15.95 20.98
C ASN A 195 5.45 -15.24 22.31
N ASN A 196 4.79 -14.12 22.60
CA ASN A 196 4.88 -13.44 23.90
C ASN A 196 6.34 -13.19 24.37
N CYS A 197 7.21 -12.79 23.43
CA CYS A 197 8.62 -12.55 23.69
C CYS A 197 8.94 -11.05 23.66
N TYR A 198 10.09 -10.67 24.23
CA TYR A 198 10.65 -9.33 24.13
C TYR A 198 12.01 -9.42 23.45
N LEU A 199 12.12 -8.85 22.25
CA LEU A 199 13.27 -8.99 21.36
C LEU A 199 14.05 -7.68 21.29
N VAL A 200 15.28 -7.70 21.78
CA VAL A 200 16.29 -6.65 21.56
C VAL A 200 17.44 -7.32 20.82
N LEU A 201 17.26 -7.42 19.50
CA LEU A 201 18.21 -8.10 18.62
C LEU A 201 18.99 -7.08 17.81
N GLN A 202 20.25 -7.39 17.53
CA GLN A 202 21.05 -6.68 16.54
C GLN A 202 20.96 -7.39 15.17
N ARG A 203 20.58 -8.67 15.18
CA ARG A 203 20.43 -9.56 14.03
C ARG A 203 18.99 -10.03 13.82
N GLN A 204 18.80 -10.95 12.88
CA GLN A 204 17.49 -11.40 12.44
C GLN A 204 16.81 -12.29 13.48
N ALA A 205 15.48 -12.22 13.61
CA ALA A 205 14.76 -13.19 14.42
C ALA A 205 14.64 -14.53 13.70
N PHE A 206 14.28 -14.50 12.41
CA PHE A 206 14.13 -15.68 11.57
C PHE A 206 14.93 -15.57 10.28
N SER A 207 15.58 -16.67 9.88
CA SER A 207 16.16 -16.83 8.55
C SER A 207 15.90 -18.22 7.97
N THR A 208 15.50 -18.29 6.69
CA THR A 208 15.38 -19.55 5.94
C THR A 208 15.67 -19.34 4.45
N ALA A 209 16.28 -20.36 3.81
CA ALA A 209 16.56 -20.37 2.36
C ALA A 209 15.73 -21.39 1.56
N TYR A 210 14.96 -22.24 2.25
CA TYR A 210 14.26 -23.39 1.67
C TYR A 210 12.75 -23.37 1.92
N GLY A 211 12.24 -22.31 2.54
CA GLY A 211 10.85 -22.16 2.92
C GLY A 211 10.46 -22.93 4.19
N THR A 212 9.59 -22.31 5.00
CA THR A 212 9.02 -22.86 6.24
C THR A 212 7.82 -22.00 6.68
N ASN A 213 6.95 -22.50 7.55
CA ASN A 213 5.90 -21.66 8.13
C ASN A 213 6.44 -20.88 9.33
N LEU A 214 6.17 -19.57 9.37
CA LEU A 214 6.63 -18.70 10.47
C LEU A 214 5.46 -18.05 11.21
N VAL A 215 5.59 -17.97 12.53
CA VAL A 215 4.67 -17.23 13.40
C VAL A 215 5.47 -16.34 14.36
N LEU A 216 5.22 -15.04 14.31
CA LEU A 216 5.64 -14.08 15.33
C LEU A 216 4.40 -13.46 15.94
N SER A 217 4.12 -13.73 17.21
CA SER A 217 2.90 -13.28 17.86
C SER A 217 3.10 -12.65 19.24
N ASN A 218 2.25 -11.68 19.57
CA ASN A 218 2.13 -11.08 20.89
C ASN A 218 3.46 -10.57 21.50
N SER A 219 4.43 -10.23 20.66
CA SER A 219 5.80 -9.94 21.08
C SER A 219 6.12 -8.45 20.98
N PHE A 220 7.09 -8.01 21.77
CA PHE A 220 7.66 -6.67 21.71
C PHE A 220 9.01 -6.74 21.00
N VAL A 221 9.25 -5.86 20.03
CA VAL A 221 10.49 -5.84 19.26
C VAL A 221 11.06 -4.43 19.26
N ASP A 222 12.24 -4.29 19.86
CA ASP A 222 13.06 -3.09 19.77
C ASP A 222 13.86 -3.11 18.47
N ILE A 223 13.56 -2.18 17.56
CA ILE A 223 14.19 -2.15 16.25
C ILE A 223 15.48 -1.33 16.21
N THR A 224 15.87 -0.67 17.31
CA THR A 224 16.91 0.37 17.31
C THR A 224 18.23 -0.08 16.68
N ASN A 225 18.65 -1.31 16.96
CA ASN A 225 19.89 -1.90 16.42
C ASN A 225 19.64 -3.08 15.47
N LEU A 226 18.39 -3.35 15.13
CA LEU A 226 18.00 -4.54 14.38
C LEU A 226 18.44 -4.45 12.92
N TYR A 227 19.15 -5.45 12.41
CA TYR A 227 19.52 -5.47 10.99
C TYR A 227 18.32 -5.76 10.06
N ARG A 228 17.50 -6.75 10.42
CA ARG A 228 16.28 -7.23 9.75
C ARG A 228 15.52 -8.09 10.76
N LEU A 229 14.21 -8.26 10.63
CA LEU A 229 13.42 -9.16 11.49
C LEU A 229 13.26 -10.56 10.88
N ILE A 230 12.86 -10.64 9.61
CA ILE A 230 12.61 -11.89 8.89
C ILE A 230 13.29 -11.84 7.53
N ASP A 231 14.14 -12.82 7.23
CA ASP A 231 14.60 -13.15 5.87
C ASP A 231 14.06 -14.52 5.47
N HIS A 232 13.03 -14.50 4.63
CA HIS A 232 12.34 -15.70 4.20
C HIS A 232 12.52 -15.90 2.71
N GLN A 233 13.31 -16.92 2.35
CA GLN A 233 13.58 -17.27 0.97
C GLN A 233 13.18 -18.72 0.69
N THR A 234 12.68 -18.96 -0.52
CA THR A 234 12.41 -20.32 -1.03
C THR A 234 13.13 -20.52 -2.35
N LYS A 235 14.27 -21.22 -2.35
CA LYS A 235 15.01 -21.50 -3.60
C LYS A 235 14.35 -22.64 -4.40
N GLN A 236 13.75 -22.28 -5.53
CA GLN A 236 13.53 -23.03 -6.78
C GLN A 236 12.79 -24.39 -6.78
N ASP A 237 12.63 -25.11 -5.66
CA ASP A 237 11.83 -26.35 -5.61
C ASP A 237 10.56 -26.15 -4.78
N PHE A 238 9.44 -25.95 -5.49
CA PHE A 238 8.11 -25.77 -4.89
C PHE A 238 7.36 -27.07 -4.67
N SER A 239 7.89 -28.20 -5.16
CA SER A 239 7.20 -29.50 -5.10
C SER A 239 6.72 -29.89 -3.68
N PRO A 240 7.40 -29.56 -2.58
CA PRO A 240 6.90 -29.87 -1.24
C PRO A 240 5.63 -29.11 -0.86
N PHE A 241 5.47 -27.88 -1.35
CA PHE A 241 4.36 -26.98 -1.05
C PHE A 241 3.17 -27.14 -2.01
N LEU A 242 3.37 -27.82 -3.14
CA LEU A 242 2.31 -28.14 -4.11
C LEU A 242 1.41 -29.31 -3.69
N SER A 243 1.80 -30.07 -2.66
CA SER A 243 0.99 -31.18 -2.15
C SER A 243 -0.36 -30.70 -1.58
N GLU A 244 -1.39 -31.54 -1.56
CA GLU A 244 -2.71 -31.16 -1.03
C GLU A 244 -2.65 -30.61 0.41
N ASN A 245 -1.69 -31.11 1.20
CA ASN A 245 -1.44 -30.73 2.59
C ASN A 245 -0.30 -29.71 2.76
N GLY A 246 0.29 -29.23 1.65
CA GLY A 246 1.35 -28.24 1.64
C GLY A 246 0.90 -26.93 2.28
N GLN A 247 1.53 -26.51 3.38
CA GLN A 247 1.32 -25.21 4.00
C GLN A 247 2.57 -24.35 3.85
N ASN A 248 2.36 -23.11 3.43
CA ASN A 248 3.40 -22.11 3.33
C ASN A 248 2.85 -20.74 3.75
N PHE A 249 3.16 -20.30 4.98
CA PHE A 249 2.65 -19.06 5.51
C PHE A 249 3.63 -18.29 6.41
N VAL A 250 3.44 -16.98 6.48
CA VAL A 250 4.11 -16.11 7.46
C VAL A 250 3.05 -15.30 8.18
N LEU A 251 2.95 -15.48 9.49
CA LEU A 251 2.00 -14.77 10.36
C LEU A 251 2.77 -13.84 11.30
N VAL A 252 2.52 -12.54 11.19
CA VAL A 252 3.03 -11.51 12.11
C VAL A 252 1.83 -10.87 12.79
N THR A 253 1.56 -11.24 14.03
CA THR A 253 0.27 -10.96 14.69
C THR A 253 0.40 -10.31 16.07
N ASN A 254 -0.35 -9.24 16.32
CA ASN A 254 -0.45 -8.59 17.64
C ASN A 254 0.89 -8.20 18.27
N ASN A 255 1.91 -7.89 17.47
CA ASN A 255 3.21 -7.45 17.98
C ASN A 255 3.26 -5.94 18.19
N THR A 256 4.14 -5.49 19.07
CA THR A 256 4.50 -4.08 19.21
C THR A 256 5.92 -3.86 18.75
N PHE A 257 6.10 -3.08 17.69
CA PHE A 257 7.38 -2.65 17.14
C PHE A 257 7.66 -1.21 17.55
N TYR A 258 8.86 -0.93 18.06
CA TYR A 258 9.24 0.42 18.46
C TYR A 258 10.74 0.66 18.33
N GLY A 259 11.13 1.93 18.22
CA GLY A 259 12.53 2.35 18.15
C GLY A 259 12.88 3.04 16.83
N ILE A 260 14.02 3.73 16.84
CA ILE A 260 14.54 4.47 15.67
C ILE A 260 15.83 3.79 15.24
N ASN A 261 15.81 3.17 14.06
CA ASN A 261 16.98 2.55 13.46
C ASN A 261 17.57 3.47 12.39
N SER A 262 18.54 4.30 12.75
CA SER A 262 19.07 5.36 11.86
C SER A 262 20.40 5.02 11.17
N GLY A 263 20.92 3.80 11.30
CA GLY A 263 22.26 3.49 10.78
C GLY A 263 22.65 2.03 10.60
N VAL A 264 21.80 1.06 10.98
CA VAL A 264 22.11 -0.38 10.87
C VAL A 264 21.24 -1.05 9.80
N ALA A 265 19.97 -0.67 9.71
CA ALA A 265 19.03 -1.17 8.70
C ALA A 265 19.39 -0.63 7.31
N LEU A 266 20.09 -1.44 6.52
CA LEU A 266 20.41 -1.18 5.11
C LEU A 266 19.50 -1.95 4.14
N ILE A 267 18.61 -2.79 4.66
CA ILE A 267 17.75 -3.70 3.91
C ILE A 267 16.35 -3.78 4.54
N ASP A 268 15.41 -4.47 3.89
CA ASP A 268 14.02 -4.53 4.34
C ASP A 268 13.87 -5.17 5.74
N PHE A 269 12.94 -4.64 6.54
CA PHE A 269 12.62 -5.15 7.88
C PHE A 269 12.08 -6.57 7.83
N ILE A 270 11.17 -6.83 6.91
CA ILE A 270 10.68 -8.18 6.58
C ILE A 270 10.82 -8.36 5.09
N TYR A 271 11.62 -9.35 4.70
CA TYR A 271 11.80 -9.78 3.32
C TYR A 271 11.23 -11.18 3.15
N ILE A 272 10.34 -11.35 2.18
CA ILE A 272 9.76 -12.64 1.83
C ILE A 272 9.81 -12.82 0.33
N SER A 273 10.41 -13.92 -0.13
CA SER A 273 10.41 -14.32 -1.54
C SER A 273 9.70 -15.64 -1.78
N SER A 274 8.89 -15.66 -2.85
CA SER A 274 8.09 -16.80 -3.34
C SER A 274 6.83 -17.15 -2.51
N HIS A 275 6.16 -18.29 -2.78
CA HIS A 275 4.76 -18.61 -2.44
C HIS A 275 4.36 -18.65 -0.95
N PHE A 276 3.81 -17.57 -0.38
CA PHE A 276 3.26 -17.62 1.00
C PHE A 276 1.89 -16.98 1.11
N ASN A 277 1.03 -17.62 1.91
CA ASN A 277 -0.04 -16.90 2.56
C ASN A 277 0.57 -16.02 3.65
N ILE A 278 0.44 -14.71 3.50
CA ILE A 278 1.02 -13.77 4.47
C ILE A 278 -0.11 -13.06 5.19
N SER A 279 0.02 -13.01 6.52
CA SER A 279 -0.88 -12.25 7.37
C SER A 279 -0.11 -11.34 8.31
N ILE A 280 -0.31 -10.04 8.17
CA ILE A 280 0.23 -9.01 9.07
C ILE A 280 -0.98 -8.38 9.76
N THR A 281 -1.27 -8.83 10.98
CA THR A 281 -2.54 -8.55 11.65
C THR A 281 -2.38 -7.97 13.04
N GLY A 282 -3.08 -6.89 13.36
CA GLY A 282 -3.18 -6.40 14.74
C GLY A 282 -1.89 -5.80 15.32
N ASN A 283 -0.87 -5.53 14.50
CA ASN A 283 0.40 -5.03 14.99
C ASN A 283 0.36 -3.52 15.25
N ILE A 284 1.15 -3.09 16.23
CA ILE A 284 1.31 -1.69 16.60
C ILE A 284 2.75 -1.26 16.34
N TYR A 285 2.94 -0.20 15.57
CA TYR A 285 4.23 0.41 15.29
C TYR A 285 4.25 1.77 15.97
N ARG A 286 4.98 1.88 17.09
CA ARG A 286 5.07 3.13 17.87
C ARG A 286 6.44 3.74 17.77
N ASN A 287 6.51 5.00 17.35
CA ASN A 287 7.79 5.69 17.18
C ASN A 287 8.76 4.84 16.35
N PHE A 288 8.23 4.26 15.29
CA PHE A 288 8.91 3.31 14.44
C PHE A 288 9.55 4.06 13.28
N GLN A 289 10.87 3.95 13.17
CA GLN A 289 11.62 4.42 12.02
C GLN A 289 12.60 3.34 11.59
N TRP A 290 12.34 2.77 10.41
CA TRP A 290 13.26 1.86 9.75
C TRP A 290 14.30 2.64 8.94
N GLY A 291 15.55 2.18 8.92
CA GLY A 291 16.73 2.87 8.39
C GLY A 291 16.73 3.06 6.87
N LEU A 292 17.92 3.13 6.24
CA LEU A 292 18.11 3.56 4.84
C LEU A 292 17.57 2.59 3.76
N ALA A 293 16.68 1.66 4.10
CA ALA A 293 16.21 0.61 3.21
C ALA A 293 15.00 1.05 2.38
N ASP A 294 14.95 0.66 1.09
CA ASP A 294 13.87 1.05 0.17
C ASP A 294 12.45 0.69 0.67
N SER A 295 12.30 -0.31 1.53
CA SER A 295 11.01 -0.65 2.14
C SER A 295 11.07 -1.28 3.54
N ILE A 296 9.94 -1.28 4.27
CA ILE A 296 9.78 -1.99 5.55
C ILE A 296 9.41 -3.45 5.25
N TYR A 297 8.35 -3.67 4.47
CA TYR A 297 7.94 -4.99 4.02
C TYR A 297 8.24 -5.11 2.55
N TYR A 298 9.09 -6.07 2.19
CA TYR A 298 9.37 -6.41 0.80
C TYR A 298 8.93 -7.82 0.50
N LEU A 299 8.02 -7.91 -0.45
CA LEU A 299 7.50 -9.15 -0.96
C LEU A 299 7.78 -9.21 -2.45
N GLU A 300 8.48 -10.26 -2.87
CA GLU A 300 8.62 -10.55 -4.28
C GLU A 300 8.26 -11.98 -4.62
N HIS A 301 7.60 -12.09 -5.76
CA HIS A 301 7.19 -13.33 -6.34
C HIS A 301 8.08 -13.65 -7.54
N GLU A 302 8.94 -14.67 -7.43
CA GLU A 302 9.79 -15.16 -8.51
C GLU A 302 9.45 -16.64 -8.82
N ALA A 303 9.44 -17.04 -10.09
CA ALA A 303 9.26 -18.43 -10.54
C ALA A 303 7.96 -19.15 -10.10
N ILE A 304 6.87 -19.06 -10.89
CA ILE A 304 5.73 -20.00 -10.76
C ILE A 304 5.83 -21.02 -11.89
N ASN A 305 5.80 -22.31 -11.54
CA ASN A 305 5.50 -23.35 -12.52
C ASN A 305 4.00 -23.28 -12.86
N ASP A 306 3.64 -23.25 -14.14
CA ASP A 306 2.33 -22.94 -14.73
C ASP A 306 1.12 -23.78 -14.21
N ASN A 307 1.34 -24.73 -13.29
CA ASN A 307 0.34 -25.70 -12.83
C ASN A 307 -0.27 -25.38 -11.44
N MET A 308 -0.09 -24.18 -10.89
CA MET A 308 -0.71 -23.82 -9.60
C MET A 308 -2.12 -23.27 -9.76
N GLU A 309 -3.12 -24.10 -9.39
CA GLU A 309 -4.53 -23.71 -9.38
C GLU A 309 -4.96 -22.93 -8.11
N LYS A 310 -4.18 -22.98 -7.02
CA LYS A 310 -4.59 -22.40 -5.72
C LYS A 310 -4.28 -20.89 -5.62
N PRO A 311 -5.23 -20.04 -5.18
CA PRO A 311 -4.98 -18.64 -4.87
C PRO A 311 -3.95 -18.47 -3.74
N ILE A 312 -3.10 -17.45 -3.87
CA ILE A 312 -2.20 -16.99 -2.80
C ILE A 312 -2.76 -15.71 -2.19
N TYR A 313 -2.83 -15.66 -0.86
CA TYR A 313 -3.43 -14.55 -0.13
C TYR A 313 -2.40 -13.72 0.63
N TYR A 314 -2.46 -12.40 0.44
CA TYR A 314 -1.69 -11.43 1.19
C TYR A 314 -2.64 -10.55 1.99
N THR A 315 -2.61 -10.65 3.31
CA THR A 315 -3.55 -9.97 4.21
C THR A 315 -2.81 -9.01 5.15
N ILE A 316 -3.20 -7.74 5.13
CA ILE A 316 -2.69 -6.71 6.05
C ILE A 316 -3.89 -6.06 6.74
N THR A 317 -4.11 -6.33 8.02
CA THR A 317 -5.32 -5.84 8.69
C THR A 317 -5.17 -5.45 10.15
N ASN A 318 -5.99 -4.50 10.59
CA ASN A 318 -6.07 -4.05 11.98
C ASN A 318 -4.73 -3.53 12.54
N ASN A 319 -3.81 -3.07 11.69
CA ASN A 319 -2.53 -2.53 12.15
C ASN A 319 -2.65 -1.02 12.44
N LEU A 320 -1.88 -0.57 13.42
CA LEU A 320 -1.75 0.83 13.79
C LEU A 320 -0.28 1.27 13.65
N ILE A 321 -0.01 2.24 12.79
CA ILE A 321 1.27 2.94 12.74
C ILE A 321 1.07 4.34 13.31
N GLU A 322 1.77 4.66 14.40
CA GLU A 322 1.65 5.93 15.10
C GLU A 322 3.00 6.42 15.61
N ASN A 323 3.40 7.61 15.19
CA ASN A 323 4.63 8.26 15.66
C ASN A 323 4.31 9.49 16.52
N THR A 324 5.16 9.78 17.49
CA THR A 324 5.25 11.12 18.08
C THR A 324 5.76 12.07 17.00
N LYS A 325 5.12 13.24 16.88
CA LYS A 325 5.42 14.26 15.86
C LYS A 325 6.95 14.40 15.66
N ASP A 326 7.37 14.51 14.39
CA ASP A 326 8.75 14.68 13.91
C ASP A 326 9.59 13.41 13.62
N ILE A 327 9.11 12.20 13.90
CA ILE A 327 9.79 10.97 13.45
C ILE A 327 9.47 10.71 11.97
N GLY A 328 10.50 10.84 11.12
CA GLY A 328 10.40 10.61 9.68
C GLY A 328 10.45 9.12 9.34
N MET A 329 9.44 8.62 8.62
CA MET A 329 9.52 7.35 7.91
C MET A 329 10.06 7.63 6.52
N THR A 330 11.30 7.26 6.24
CA THR A 330 11.95 7.73 5.01
C THR A 330 11.57 6.91 3.76
N TYR A 331 10.89 5.75 3.91
CA TYR A 331 10.79 4.72 2.87
C TYR A 331 9.42 4.05 2.74
N ILE A 332 9.29 3.15 1.75
CA ILE A 332 8.05 2.47 1.41
C ILE A 332 7.58 1.57 2.56
N GLY A 333 6.31 1.66 2.94
CA GLY A 333 5.72 0.79 3.97
C GLY A 333 5.69 -0.67 3.51
N TYR A 334 4.84 -0.97 2.53
CA TYR A 334 4.63 -2.30 2.01
C TYR A 334 4.86 -2.33 0.50
N THR A 335 5.81 -3.15 0.06
CA THR A 335 6.12 -3.39 -1.35
C THR A 335 5.78 -4.83 -1.72
N MET A 336 4.93 -5.01 -2.73
CA MET A 336 4.58 -6.30 -3.30
C MET A 336 4.81 -6.27 -4.81
N LYS A 337 5.72 -7.11 -5.30
CA LYS A 337 6.04 -7.24 -6.72
C LYS A 337 5.73 -8.64 -7.21
N PHE A 338 4.79 -8.74 -8.15
CA PHE A 338 4.38 -10.00 -8.75
C PHE A 338 4.95 -10.11 -10.17
N LYS A 339 5.87 -11.05 -10.41
CA LYS A 339 6.66 -11.13 -11.66
C LYS A 339 6.25 -12.27 -12.62
N GLU A 340 5.46 -13.26 -12.22
CA GLU A 340 5.18 -14.48 -13.01
C GLU A 340 3.76 -15.05 -12.79
N GLN A 341 3.29 -15.97 -13.65
CA GLN A 341 1.89 -16.46 -13.69
C GLN A 341 1.36 -17.02 -12.36
N GLY A 342 0.05 -16.95 -12.11
CA GLY A 342 -0.61 -17.46 -10.89
C GLY A 342 -1.78 -16.57 -10.51
N TYR A 343 -2.56 -16.95 -9.50
CA TYR A 343 -3.68 -16.13 -9.00
C TYR A 343 -3.39 -15.60 -7.59
N GLN A 344 -3.37 -14.28 -7.44
CA GLN A 344 -2.93 -13.59 -6.23
C GLN A 344 -3.99 -12.61 -5.77
N VAL A 345 -4.27 -12.65 -4.48
CA VAL A 345 -5.29 -11.81 -3.85
C VAL A 345 -4.67 -11.03 -2.70
N VAL A 346 -4.60 -9.71 -2.86
CA VAL A 346 -4.13 -8.78 -1.82
C VAL A 346 -5.33 -8.17 -1.12
N ARG A 347 -5.40 -8.28 0.21
CA ARG A 347 -6.45 -7.71 1.07
C ARG A 347 -5.83 -6.83 2.15
N ILE A 348 -6.15 -5.55 2.10
CA ILE A 348 -5.66 -4.56 3.05
C ILE A 348 -6.86 -3.87 3.69
N TYR A 349 -7.10 -4.06 4.98
CA TYR A 349 -8.29 -3.47 5.59
C TYR A 349 -8.18 -3.11 7.07
N ASN A 350 -8.92 -2.09 7.50
CA ASN A 350 -8.96 -1.62 8.89
C ASN A 350 -7.60 -1.16 9.44
N ASN A 351 -6.73 -0.58 8.62
CA ASN A 351 -5.42 -0.07 9.08
C ASN A 351 -5.47 1.44 9.32
N THR A 352 -4.76 1.90 10.34
CA THR A 352 -4.68 3.31 10.74
C THR A 352 -3.23 3.81 10.73
N TYR A 353 -3.01 4.96 10.11
CA TYR A 353 -1.72 5.62 9.94
C TYR A 353 -1.78 7.03 10.50
N ARG A 354 -1.04 7.32 11.58
CA ARG A 354 -1.07 8.61 12.27
C ARG A 354 0.30 9.24 12.41
N ASN A 355 0.36 10.56 12.17
CA ASN A 355 1.55 11.38 12.40
C ASN A 355 2.78 10.87 11.63
N LEU A 356 2.58 10.46 10.38
CA LEU A 356 3.66 9.93 9.55
C LEU A 356 4.28 11.04 8.74
N ASN A 357 5.61 11.07 8.71
CA ASN A 357 6.35 12.03 7.92
C ASN A 357 7.21 11.30 6.89
N PHE A 358 6.78 11.29 5.63
CA PHE A 358 7.45 10.58 4.56
C PHE A 358 8.54 11.43 3.91
N GLY A 359 9.75 10.89 3.84
CA GLY A 359 10.80 11.41 2.96
C GLY A 359 10.49 11.04 1.51
N ILE A 360 10.64 9.75 1.21
CA ILE A 360 10.49 9.13 -0.11
C ILE A 360 9.55 7.92 0.01
N GLY A 361 8.84 7.56 -1.08
CA GLY A 361 8.11 6.29 -1.18
C GLY A 361 6.62 6.36 -0.85
N CYS A 362 5.97 5.20 -0.65
CA CYS A 362 4.53 5.08 -0.48
C CYS A 362 4.19 4.20 0.73
N VAL A 363 2.97 4.24 1.24
CA VAL A 363 2.55 3.27 2.26
C VAL A 363 2.35 1.91 1.63
N PHE A 364 1.74 1.85 0.45
CA PHE A 364 1.52 0.62 -0.29
C PHE A 364 1.98 0.74 -1.74
N GLN A 365 2.85 -0.16 -2.18
CA GLN A 365 3.23 -0.38 -3.56
C GLN A 365 2.88 -1.80 -3.96
N ILE A 366 1.90 -1.95 -4.85
CA ILE A 366 1.52 -3.25 -5.42
C ILE A 366 1.71 -3.16 -6.92
N ILE A 367 2.67 -3.92 -7.46
CA ILE A 367 3.03 -3.88 -8.88
C ILE A 367 2.90 -5.27 -9.48
N LYS A 368 2.10 -5.39 -10.54
CA LYS A 368 2.12 -6.55 -11.44
C LYS A 368 3.08 -6.32 -12.61
N LYS A 369 3.87 -7.32 -12.98
CA LYS A 369 4.69 -7.31 -14.20
C LYS A 369 4.28 -8.47 -15.10
N GLY A 370 3.54 -8.18 -16.17
CA GLY A 370 3.17 -9.20 -17.18
C GLY A 370 2.13 -10.22 -16.73
N MET A 371 1.47 -10.02 -15.58
CA MET A 371 0.50 -10.98 -15.03
C MET A 371 -0.96 -10.63 -15.35
N GLU A 372 -1.78 -11.67 -15.48
CA GLU A 372 -3.20 -11.57 -15.84
C GLU A 372 -4.17 -11.71 -14.65
N ASN A 373 -3.68 -12.10 -13.46
CA ASN A 373 -4.51 -12.65 -12.39
C ASN A 373 -4.18 -12.09 -10.99
N VAL A 374 -3.93 -10.77 -10.89
CA VAL A 374 -3.74 -10.09 -9.60
C VAL A 374 -4.99 -9.29 -9.21
N GLU A 375 -5.56 -9.58 -8.04
CA GLU A 375 -6.69 -8.86 -7.46
C GLU A 375 -6.28 -8.12 -6.19
N VAL A 376 -6.73 -6.87 -6.05
CA VAL A 376 -6.40 -6.01 -4.92
C VAL A 376 -7.67 -5.41 -4.31
N TYR A 377 -7.87 -5.66 -3.02
CA TYR A 377 -8.97 -5.15 -2.22
C TYR A 377 -8.40 -4.32 -1.06
N ILE A 378 -8.69 -3.01 -1.05
CA ILE A 378 -8.30 -2.11 0.04
C ILE A 378 -9.55 -1.46 0.63
N ASP A 379 -9.77 -1.62 1.93
CA ASP A 379 -10.98 -1.12 2.59
C ASP A 379 -10.71 -0.50 3.96
N ASN A 380 -11.49 0.51 4.33
CA ASN A 380 -11.50 1.08 5.69
C ASN A 380 -10.10 1.49 6.18
N LEU A 381 -9.46 2.39 5.44
CA LEU A 381 -8.14 2.93 5.79
C LEU A 381 -8.26 4.37 6.30
N THR A 382 -7.54 4.68 7.38
CA THR A 382 -7.46 6.03 7.94
C THR A 382 -6.02 6.55 7.88
N PHE A 383 -5.83 7.69 7.22
CA PHE A 383 -4.58 8.45 7.19
C PHE A 383 -4.82 9.81 7.88
N GLU A 384 -4.16 10.04 9.00
CA GLU A 384 -4.32 11.26 9.80
C GLU A 384 -2.95 11.91 10.03
N ASN A 385 -2.84 13.19 9.68
CA ASN A 385 -1.58 13.94 9.78
C ASN A 385 -0.40 13.23 9.08
N VAL A 386 -0.62 12.80 7.83
CA VAL A 386 0.41 12.23 6.96
C VAL A 386 1.01 13.33 6.12
N ILE A 387 2.31 13.56 6.27
CA ILE A 387 3.04 14.67 5.65
C ILE A 387 4.16 14.11 4.77
N TYR A 388 4.16 14.45 3.49
CA TYR A 388 5.29 14.21 2.60
C TYR A 388 6.22 15.42 2.59
N LYS A 389 7.52 15.18 2.81
CA LYS A 389 8.58 16.20 2.71
C LYS A 389 9.01 16.42 1.28
N GLU A 390 9.12 15.35 0.49
CA GLU A 390 9.48 15.41 -0.92
C GLU A 390 8.26 15.33 -1.83
N ILE A 391 8.50 15.64 -3.10
CA ILE A 391 7.52 16.31 -3.93
C ILE A 391 6.64 15.32 -4.72
N GLU A 392 7.06 14.07 -4.93
CA GLU A 392 6.50 13.23 -6.01
C GLU A 392 6.17 11.79 -5.63
N TYR A 393 5.56 11.58 -4.46
CA TYR A 393 5.16 10.24 -4.05
C TYR A 393 3.67 10.10 -3.77
N GLN A 394 3.16 8.92 -4.08
CA GLN A 394 1.80 8.48 -3.82
C GLN A 394 1.71 7.80 -2.46
N VAL A 395 0.58 7.91 -1.76
CA VAL A 395 0.34 7.10 -0.53
C VAL A 395 0.11 5.63 -0.90
N ILE A 396 -0.69 5.39 -1.94
CA ILE A 396 -1.05 4.06 -2.43
C ILE A 396 -0.77 3.99 -3.94
N GLN A 397 0.07 3.05 -4.36
CA GLN A 397 0.27 2.67 -5.76
C GLN A 397 -0.24 1.25 -6.01
N VAL A 398 -1.14 1.08 -6.97
CA VAL A 398 -1.66 -0.25 -7.34
C VAL A 398 -1.67 -0.43 -8.85
N GLU A 399 -1.03 -1.49 -9.32
CA GLU A 399 -1.13 -2.02 -10.67
C GLU A 399 -1.58 -3.48 -10.58
N ALA A 400 -2.83 -3.75 -10.97
CA ALA A 400 -3.47 -5.07 -10.83
C ALA A 400 -4.49 -5.31 -11.95
N ASN A 401 -5.08 -6.50 -12.02
CA ASN A 401 -6.14 -6.83 -13.00
C ASN A 401 -7.51 -6.36 -12.54
N HIS A 402 -7.77 -6.47 -11.24
CA HIS A 402 -8.93 -5.92 -10.57
C HIS A 402 -8.50 -5.14 -9.33
N VAL A 403 -9.02 -3.91 -9.18
CA VAL A 403 -8.76 -3.06 -8.01
C VAL A 403 -10.08 -2.57 -7.42
N GLN A 404 -10.29 -2.86 -6.15
CA GLN A 404 -11.36 -2.30 -5.34
C GLN A 404 -10.77 -1.51 -4.17
N LEU A 405 -11.10 -0.21 -4.10
CA LEU A 405 -10.73 0.68 -3.00
C LEU A 405 -12.01 1.23 -2.36
N SER A 406 -12.19 1.08 -1.06
CA SER A 406 -13.37 1.60 -0.37
C SER A 406 -13.09 2.19 1.01
N ASN A 407 -13.92 3.15 1.42
CA ASN A 407 -13.93 3.71 2.77
C ASN A 407 -12.53 4.24 3.20
N ILE A 408 -11.88 5.03 2.35
CA ILE A 408 -10.57 5.62 2.65
C ILE A 408 -10.77 7.05 3.13
N GLN A 409 -10.22 7.36 4.30
CA GLN A 409 -10.25 8.69 4.90
C GLN A 409 -8.84 9.25 5.02
N VAL A 410 -8.66 10.48 4.54
CA VAL A 410 -7.41 11.25 4.65
C VAL A 410 -7.70 12.59 5.31
N THR A 411 -7.12 12.83 6.49
CA THR A 411 -7.34 14.05 7.27
C THR A 411 -6.05 14.75 7.67
N ASP A 412 -6.10 16.08 7.71
CA ASP A 412 -5.02 16.95 8.24
C ASP A 412 -3.65 16.68 7.60
N SER A 413 -3.64 16.32 6.32
CA SER A 413 -2.48 15.73 5.65
C SER A 413 -1.93 16.60 4.52
N LYS A 414 -0.65 16.40 4.18
CA LYS A 414 0.05 17.13 3.11
C LYS A 414 0.74 16.15 2.16
N MET A 415 0.27 16.03 0.92
CA MET A 415 0.75 15.02 -0.03
C MET A 415 0.54 15.45 -1.49
N SER A 416 1.36 15.00 -2.44
CA SER A 416 1.16 15.31 -3.87
C SER A 416 0.19 14.35 -4.56
N CYS A 417 0.20 13.07 -4.17
CA CYS A 417 -0.69 12.05 -4.69
C CYS A 417 -1.13 11.12 -3.55
N SER A 418 -2.43 10.79 -3.49
CA SER A 418 -2.95 9.84 -2.49
C SER A 418 -3.10 8.46 -3.12
N LEU A 419 -3.83 8.37 -4.22
CA LEU A 419 -4.13 7.11 -4.92
C LEU A 419 -3.58 7.18 -6.34
N LYS A 420 -2.72 6.22 -6.69
CA LYS A 420 -2.20 6.02 -8.03
C LYS A 420 -2.58 4.59 -8.46
N VAL A 421 -3.62 4.44 -9.28
CA VAL A 421 -4.20 3.15 -9.70
C VAL A 421 -4.15 2.90 -11.21
N SER A 422 -3.76 1.69 -11.63
CA SER A 422 -3.97 1.17 -12.98
C SER A 422 -4.54 -0.24 -12.96
N SER A 423 -5.64 -0.44 -13.68
CA SER A 423 -6.30 -1.73 -13.77
C SER A 423 -7.25 -1.86 -14.95
N SER A 424 -7.53 -3.11 -15.35
CA SER A 424 -8.59 -3.37 -16.32
C SER A 424 -9.98 -3.04 -15.75
N ASN A 425 -10.15 -3.20 -14.44
CA ASN A 425 -11.38 -2.92 -13.72
C ASN A 425 -11.09 -2.26 -12.36
N ILE A 426 -11.50 -1.00 -12.22
CA ILE A 426 -11.31 -0.15 -11.03
C ILE A 426 -12.67 0.20 -10.43
N ASN A 427 -12.82 -0.05 -9.13
CA ASN A 427 -13.95 0.43 -8.34
C ASN A 427 -13.43 1.18 -7.09
N ILE A 428 -13.61 2.51 -7.04
CA ILE A 428 -13.21 3.34 -5.89
C ILE A 428 -14.47 3.97 -5.30
N THR A 429 -14.75 3.71 -4.02
CA THR A 429 -15.99 4.17 -3.38
C THR A 429 -15.76 4.77 -2.00
N ASN A 430 -16.59 5.74 -1.61
CA ASN A 430 -16.61 6.33 -0.27
C ASN A 430 -15.23 6.87 0.17
N ILE A 431 -14.70 7.85 -0.56
CA ILE A 431 -13.41 8.47 -0.26
C ILE A 431 -13.63 9.85 0.35
N LEU A 432 -12.96 10.13 1.47
CA LEU A 432 -13.03 11.42 2.16
C LEU A 432 -11.64 12.04 2.27
N TYR A 433 -11.47 13.22 1.68
CA TYR A 433 -10.36 14.13 1.95
C TYR A 433 -10.88 15.31 2.78
N ASN A 434 -10.34 15.52 3.98
CA ASN A 434 -10.72 16.62 4.85
C ASN A 434 -9.48 17.36 5.40
N ASN A 435 -9.39 18.67 5.18
CA ASN A 435 -8.21 19.47 5.56
C ASN A 435 -6.91 18.91 4.94
N VAL A 436 -6.87 18.78 3.61
CA VAL A 436 -5.73 18.20 2.87
C VAL A 436 -5.08 19.26 1.99
N GLN A 437 -3.76 19.36 2.05
CA GLN A 437 -2.99 20.27 1.21
C GLN A 437 -2.13 19.48 0.21
N SER A 438 -2.24 19.81 -1.08
CA SER A 438 -1.33 19.27 -2.08
C SER A 438 0.04 19.92 -1.98
N LEU A 439 1.10 19.14 -2.25
CA LEU A 439 2.45 19.69 -2.38
C LEU A 439 2.63 20.45 -3.70
N GLN A 440 3.60 21.37 -3.71
CA GLN A 440 4.01 22.10 -4.93
C GLN A 440 4.96 21.20 -5.73
N THR A 441 4.55 20.77 -6.92
CA THR A 441 5.32 19.84 -7.75
C THR A 441 5.77 20.47 -9.06
N GLU A 442 7.06 20.39 -9.41
CA GLU A 442 7.54 20.88 -10.71
C GLU A 442 6.93 20.08 -11.88
N ASN A 443 6.57 18.82 -11.63
CA ASN A 443 5.84 18.01 -12.59
C ASN A 443 4.34 18.39 -12.65
N SER A 444 3.88 18.66 -13.86
CA SER A 444 2.49 19.03 -14.19
C SER A 444 1.48 17.86 -14.16
N MET A 445 1.88 16.70 -13.62
CA MET A 445 1.09 15.46 -13.62
C MET A 445 0.96 14.87 -12.21
N THR A 446 0.44 15.65 -11.27
CA THR A 446 0.08 15.15 -9.95
C THR A 446 -1.42 15.33 -9.71
N ALA A 447 -2.04 14.34 -9.07
CA ALA A 447 -3.42 14.41 -8.65
C ALA A 447 -3.61 13.64 -7.34
N LEU A 448 -4.59 14.01 -6.51
CA LEU A 448 -4.91 13.23 -5.31
C LEU A 448 -5.35 11.82 -5.70
N ILE A 449 -6.19 11.69 -6.72
CA ILE A 449 -6.57 10.42 -7.35
C ILE A 449 -6.09 10.43 -8.80
N TRP A 450 -5.13 9.57 -9.12
CA TRP A 450 -4.60 9.40 -10.46
C TRP A 450 -4.86 7.98 -10.99
N ILE A 451 -5.55 7.91 -12.12
CA ILE A 451 -5.83 6.69 -12.88
C ILE A 451 -5.12 6.75 -14.23
N TRP A 452 -4.50 5.65 -14.67
CA TRP A 452 -3.92 5.56 -16.01
C TRP A 452 -4.12 4.20 -16.66
N SER A 453 -4.16 4.20 -17.99
CA SER A 453 -4.15 2.99 -18.83
C SER A 453 -5.18 1.95 -18.38
N SER A 454 -6.42 2.40 -18.14
CA SER A 454 -7.47 1.60 -17.47
C SER A 454 -8.77 1.55 -18.30
N ASN A 455 -9.56 0.47 -18.16
CA ASN A 455 -10.66 0.18 -19.09
C ASN A 455 -12.08 0.35 -18.51
N LEU A 456 -12.35 -0.19 -17.32
CA LEU A 456 -13.65 -0.04 -16.66
C LEU A 456 -13.40 0.66 -15.34
N ILE A 457 -13.84 1.92 -15.22
CA ILE A 457 -13.54 2.76 -14.06
C ILE A 457 -14.84 3.24 -13.45
N ARG A 458 -15.04 2.93 -12.17
CA ARG A 458 -16.17 3.41 -11.37
C ARG A 458 -15.66 4.13 -10.13
N LEU A 459 -16.06 5.38 -9.97
CA LEU A 459 -15.75 6.24 -8.83
C LEU A 459 -17.07 6.68 -8.17
N GLU A 460 -17.30 6.34 -6.90
CA GLU A 460 -18.55 6.68 -6.21
C GLU A 460 -18.36 7.36 -4.86
N ASN A 461 -19.23 8.33 -4.55
CA ASN A 461 -19.28 8.99 -3.25
C ASN A 461 -17.92 9.56 -2.82
N LEU A 462 -17.37 10.46 -3.63
CA LEU A 462 -16.12 11.16 -3.36
C LEU A 462 -16.40 12.50 -2.68
N LYS A 463 -15.81 12.72 -1.51
CA LYS A 463 -15.98 13.96 -0.73
C LYS A 463 -14.65 14.66 -0.50
N PHE A 464 -14.60 15.94 -0.86
CA PHE A 464 -13.45 16.81 -0.68
C PHE A 464 -13.87 18.05 0.11
N GLN A 465 -13.32 18.20 1.31
CA GLN A 465 -13.67 19.29 2.22
C GLN A 465 -12.40 19.98 2.72
N ASP A 466 -12.36 21.30 2.67
CA ASP A 466 -11.21 22.09 3.15
C ASP A 466 -9.90 21.65 2.48
N VAL A 467 -9.90 21.51 1.15
CA VAL A 467 -8.74 21.04 0.38
C VAL A 467 -8.02 22.22 -0.29
N THR A 468 -6.70 22.23 -0.25
CA THR A 468 -5.86 23.22 -0.94
C THR A 468 -4.99 22.54 -1.98
N LEU A 469 -5.23 22.83 -3.26
CA LEU A 469 -4.44 22.35 -4.39
C LEU A 469 -3.44 23.41 -4.83
N VAL A 470 -2.17 23.05 -4.96
CA VAL A 470 -1.09 23.96 -5.36
C VAL A 470 -0.63 23.76 -6.79
N LEU A 471 -0.38 22.51 -7.21
CA LEU A 471 -0.09 22.15 -8.62
C LEU A 471 -0.76 20.82 -9.02
N ALA A 472 -1.45 20.16 -8.09
CA ALA A 472 -2.09 18.87 -8.29
C ALA A 472 -3.60 18.99 -8.59
N SER A 473 -4.15 18.13 -9.44
CA SER A 473 -5.60 17.97 -9.61
C SER A 473 -6.23 17.17 -8.45
N LEU A 474 -7.56 17.22 -8.30
CA LEU A 474 -8.25 16.25 -7.43
C LEU A 474 -8.26 14.88 -8.09
N ILE A 475 -8.73 14.84 -9.34
CA ILE A 475 -8.86 13.61 -10.11
C ILE A 475 -8.18 13.81 -11.45
N GLN A 476 -7.28 12.90 -11.81
CA GLN A 476 -6.69 12.82 -13.13
C GLN A 476 -6.85 11.42 -13.70
N SER A 477 -7.28 11.34 -14.95
CA SER A 477 -7.31 10.10 -15.72
C SER A 477 -6.55 10.29 -17.03
N THR A 478 -5.68 9.34 -17.36
CA THR A 478 -4.88 9.36 -18.60
C THR A 478 -5.05 8.05 -19.36
N GLU A 479 -5.22 8.11 -20.69
CA GLU A 479 -5.26 6.93 -21.56
C GLU A 479 -6.25 5.85 -21.08
N SER A 480 -7.44 6.27 -20.69
CA SER A 480 -8.43 5.38 -20.04
C SER A 480 -9.79 5.49 -20.68
N GLN A 481 -10.60 4.44 -20.57
CA GLN A 481 -11.94 4.39 -21.16
C GLN A 481 -13.01 3.99 -20.14
N ASN A 482 -14.28 4.15 -20.51
CA ASN A 482 -15.48 3.82 -19.74
C ASN A 482 -15.39 4.28 -18.27
N ILE A 483 -15.27 5.60 -18.11
CA ILE A 483 -15.11 6.25 -16.82
C ILE A 483 -16.48 6.72 -16.32
N GLU A 484 -16.96 6.14 -15.21
CA GLU A 484 -18.16 6.58 -14.52
C GLU A 484 -17.79 7.16 -13.15
N ILE A 485 -18.17 8.41 -12.92
CA ILE A 485 -18.04 9.09 -11.64
C ILE A 485 -19.43 9.49 -11.15
N ASN A 486 -19.81 9.06 -9.94
CA ASN A 486 -21.14 9.28 -9.39
C ASN A 486 -21.04 9.79 -7.94
N GLY A 487 -21.61 10.96 -7.66
CA GLY A 487 -21.61 11.51 -6.30
C GLY A 487 -20.26 12.14 -5.95
N ILE A 488 -20.00 13.34 -6.46
CA ILE A 488 -18.85 14.17 -6.06
C ILE A 488 -19.38 15.32 -5.20
N ASP A 489 -18.85 15.49 -3.99
CA ASP A 489 -19.15 16.64 -3.12
C ASP A 489 -17.87 17.41 -2.78
N ILE A 490 -17.78 18.66 -3.22
CA ILE A 490 -16.61 19.52 -3.04
C ILE A 490 -17.05 20.78 -2.31
N THR A 491 -16.46 21.02 -1.15
CA THR A 491 -16.75 22.19 -0.32
C THR A 491 -15.47 22.86 0.17
N ARG A 492 -15.38 24.18 -0.03
CA ARG A 492 -14.24 25.00 0.45
C ARG A 492 -12.90 24.49 -0.10
N LEU A 493 -12.74 24.62 -1.41
CA LEU A 493 -11.52 24.26 -2.11
C LEU A 493 -10.74 25.52 -2.47
N GLN A 494 -9.42 25.50 -2.22
CA GLN A 494 -8.49 26.50 -2.70
C GLN A 494 -7.63 25.91 -3.81
N ILE A 495 -7.48 26.63 -4.93
CA ILE A 495 -6.69 26.21 -6.08
C ILE A 495 -5.58 27.25 -6.33
N LYS A 496 -4.36 26.79 -6.52
CA LYS A 496 -3.25 27.53 -7.11
C LYS A 496 -2.86 26.81 -8.40
N ASP A 497 -2.75 27.52 -9.52
CA ASP A 497 -2.16 27.06 -10.79
C ASP A 497 -2.49 25.66 -11.35
N THR A 498 -3.66 25.09 -11.03
CA THR A 498 -4.04 23.74 -11.48
C THR A 498 -5.52 23.61 -11.83
N ASN A 499 -5.92 22.44 -12.31
CA ASN A 499 -7.28 22.10 -12.70
C ASN A 499 -7.86 21.08 -11.74
N LEU A 500 -9.18 21.05 -11.57
CA LEU A 500 -9.79 20.19 -10.57
C LEU A 500 -9.87 18.72 -11.03
N ILE A 501 -10.46 18.50 -12.20
CA ILE A 501 -10.64 17.20 -12.81
C ILE A 501 -10.05 17.24 -14.22
N LYS A 502 -9.12 16.33 -14.51
CA LYS A 502 -8.40 16.29 -15.77
C LYS A 502 -8.56 14.92 -16.45
N PHE A 503 -8.99 14.93 -17.71
CA PHE A 503 -9.03 13.75 -18.56
C PHE A 503 -8.12 13.96 -19.76
N ASN A 504 -7.10 13.13 -19.91
CA ASN A 504 -6.16 13.18 -21.03
C ASN A 504 -6.25 11.88 -21.84
N ILE A 505 -6.54 11.96 -23.15
CA ILE A 505 -6.71 10.76 -24.01
C ILE A 505 -7.72 9.77 -23.38
N CYS A 506 -8.85 10.27 -22.90
CA CYS A 506 -9.88 9.43 -22.27
C CYS A 506 -11.13 9.31 -23.13
N GLN A 507 -11.84 8.18 -23.03
CA GLN A 507 -13.03 7.86 -23.81
C GLN A 507 -14.20 7.46 -22.91
N ASN A 508 -15.44 7.73 -23.33
CA ASN A 508 -16.66 7.37 -22.62
C ASN A 508 -16.66 7.83 -21.15
N VAL A 509 -16.68 9.14 -20.92
CA VAL A 509 -16.68 9.74 -19.59
C VAL A 509 -18.10 10.10 -19.19
N LYS A 510 -18.55 9.67 -18.01
CA LYS A 510 -19.84 10.01 -17.44
C LYS A 510 -19.63 10.49 -16.01
N ILE A 511 -20.07 11.71 -15.71
CA ILE A 511 -20.03 12.27 -14.36
C ILE A 511 -21.43 12.70 -13.94
N THR A 512 -21.93 12.12 -12.87
CA THR A 512 -23.29 12.32 -12.36
C THR A 512 -23.29 12.76 -10.91
N ASN A 513 -24.29 13.55 -10.52
CA ASN A 513 -24.53 13.97 -9.14
C ASN A 513 -23.31 14.68 -8.53
N ALA A 514 -22.94 15.84 -9.08
CA ALA A 514 -21.82 16.64 -8.56
C ALA A 514 -22.35 17.89 -7.83
N ASN A 515 -21.92 18.08 -6.59
CA ASN A 515 -22.17 19.28 -5.80
C ASN A 515 -20.84 20.00 -5.54
N ILE A 516 -20.73 21.24 -6.01
CA ILE A 516 -19.49 22.02 -5.95
C ILE A 516 -19.81 23.39 -5.36
N ASP A 517 -19.22 23.69 -4.19
CA ASP A 517 -19.46 24.93 -3.45
C ASP A 517 -18.16 25.54 -2.92
N LYS A 518 -18.03 26.86 -3.05
CA LYS A 518 -16.92 27.66 -2.48
C LYS A 518 -15.55 27.23 -3.02
N ILE A 519 -15.32 27.46 -4.31
CA ILE A 519 -14.00 27.28 -4.93
C ILE A 519 -13.32 28.63 -5.10
N PHE A 520 -12.15 28.78 -4.49
CA PHE A 520 -11.34 29.98 -4.56
C PHE A 520 -10.04 29.71 -5.31
N VAL A 521 -9.72 30.53 -6.28
CA VAL A 521 -8.43 30.49 -7.00
C VAL A 521 -7.57 31.63 -6.48
N GLU A 522 -6.34 31.33 -6.10
CA GLU A 522 -5.38 32.40 -5.79
C GLU A 522 -5.09 33.22 -7.06
N PRO A 523 -5.08 34.56 -6.96
CA PRO A 523 -4.90 35.43 -8.12
C PRO A 523 -3.44 35.41 -8.61
N ASP A 524 -3.04 34.36 -9.32
CA ASP A 524 -1.93 34.41 -10.27
C ASP A 524 -2.49 34.77 -11.66
N GLN A 525 -1.85 35.73 -12.35
CA GLN A 525 -2.33 36.28 -13.61
C GLN A 525 -1.91 35.46 -14.84
N SER A 526 -1.07 34.43 -14.68
CA SER A 526 -0.42 33.76 -15.80
C SER A 526 -1.20 32.56 -16.36
N LYS A 527 -2.02 31.87 -15.55
CA LYS A 527 -2.76 30.67 -15.98
C LYS A 527 -4.23 30.73 -15.59
N ILE A 528 -5.06 30.31 -16.53
CA ILE A 528 -6.51 30.21 -16.35
C ILE A 528 -6.82 28.77 -15.94
N SER A 529 -7.15 28.56 -14.67
CA SER A 529 -7.64 27.27 -14.15
C SER A 529 -9.08 26.99 -14.58
N SER A 530 -9.40 25.70 -14.79
CA SER A 530 -10.77 25.22 -15.04
C SER A 530 -11.13 24.07 -14.10
N LEU A 531 -12.43 23.91 -13.77
CA LEU A 531 -12.90 22.77 -13.00
C LEU A 531 -12.68 21.46 -13.78
N VAL A 532 -13.13 21.39 -15.03
CA VAL A 532 -12.95 20.18 -15.84
C VAL A 532 -12.13 20.50 -17.07
N ILE A 533 -11.11 19.70 -17.33
CA ILE A 533 -10.36 19.74 -18.58
C ILE A 533 -10.46 18.41 -19.32
N LEU A 534 -10.80 18.49 -20.60
CA LEU A 534 -10.69 17.41 -21.56
C LEU A 534 -9.54 17.73 -22.53
N GLU A 535 -8.49 16.93 -22.48
CA GLU A 535 -7.27 17.08 -23.29
C GLU A 535 -7.09 15.88 -24.25
N GLN A 536 -6.71 16.16 -25.49
CA GLN A 536 -6.28 15.14 -26.46
C GLN A 536 -7.30 14.02 -26.67
N LEU A 537 -8.58 14.35 -26.78
CA LEU A 537 -9.61 13.33 -27.03
C LEU A 537 -9.33 12.65 -28.39
N LYS A 538 -9.29 11.32 -28.41
CA LYS A 538 -9.02 10.52 -29.60
C LYS A 538 -10.15 9.51 -29.84
N PRO A 539 -10.73 9.44 -31.06
CA PRO A 539 -11.70 8.40 -31.41
C PRO A 539 -11.08 6.99 -31.39
N TYR A 540 -11.95 5.97 -31.34
CA TYR A 540 -11.54 4.57 -31.46
C TYR A 540 -10.85 4.32 -32.79
N GLU A 541 -9.60 3.87 -32.80
CA GLU A 541 -8.94 3.47 -34.04
C GLU A 541 -9.66 2.24 -34.63
N GLY A 542 -10.26 2.41 -35.82
CA GLY A 542 -10.83 1.31 -36.60
C GLY A 542 -12.22 0.81 -36.17
N GLN A 543 -12.93 1.51 -35.27
CA GLN A 543 -14.30 1.14 -34.88
C GLN A 543 -15.26 2.32 -35.06
N GLU A 544 -16.37 2.13 -35.77
CA GLU A 544 -17.46 3.12 -35.95
C GLU A 544 -18.30 3.31 -34.67
N GLN A 545 -17.65 3.37 -33.50
CA GLN A 545 -18.35 3.55 -32.23
C GLN A 545 -18.40 5.03 -31.82
N PRO A 546 -19.60 5.56 -31.49
CA PRO A 546 -19.72 6.91 -30.97
C PRO A 546 -19.10 7.03 -29.58
N MET A 547 -18.38 8.12 -29.35
CA MET A 547 -17.83 8.47 -28.03
C MET A 547 -18.75 9.43 -27.29
N TYR A 548 -18.89 9.22 -25.97
CA TYR A 548 -19.76 10.02 -25.12
C TYR A 548 -19.03 10.69 -23.96
N TYR A 549 -19.34 11.96 -23.72
CA TYR A 549 -18.98 12.70 -22.52
C TYR A 549 -20.27 13.23 -21.90
N ILE A 550 -20.71 12.67 -20.77
CA ILE A 550 -22.01 12.95 -20.18
C ILE A 550 -21.81 13.60 -18.80
N PHE A 551 -22.39 14.77 -18.61
CA PHE A 551 -22.42 15.49 -17.35
C PHE A 551 -23.89 15.68 -16.95
N TYR A 552 -24.29 15.11 -15.81
CA TYR A 552 -25.71 15.05 -15.41
C TYR A 552 -25.93 15.40 -13.94
N ASN A 553 -26.92 16.26 -13.66
CA ASN A 553 -27.32 16.65 -12.30
C ASN A 553 -26.15 17.28 -11.51
N TRP A 554 -25.71 18.47 -11.93
CA TRP A 554 -24.64 19.21 -11.26
C TRP A 554 -25.18 20.47 -10.62
N ASN A 555 -24.73 20.76 -9.40
CA ASN A 555 -24.99 22.01 -8.70
C ASN A 555 -23.66 22.69 -8.38
N ILE A 556 -23.39 23.82 -9.04
CA ILE A 556 -22.16 24.60 -8.91
C ILE A 556 -22.53 25.99 -8.39
N LYS A 557 -21.93 26.39 -7.27
CA LYS A 557 -22.13 27.74 -6.72
C LYS A 557 -20.88 28.31 -6.06
N ASN A 558 -20.79 29.64 -6.00
CA ASN A 558 -19.72 30.37 -5.31
C ASN A 558 -18.31 29.97 -5.79
N ILE A 559 -18.04 30.06 -7.10
CA ILE A 559 -16.72 29.73 -7.65
C ILE A 559 -16.06 30.93 -8.33
N THR A 560 -14.73 31.00 -8.25
CA THR A 560 -13.91 32.04 -8.91
C THR A 560 -13.01 31.49 -10.03
N THR A 561 -13.39 30.36 -10.62
CA THR A 561 -12.64 29.66 -11.67
C THR A 561 -13.54 29.29 -12.85
N ASN A 562 -12.94 29.01 -14.01
CA ASN A 562 -13.70 28.60 -15.18
C ASN A 562 -14.31 27.21 -14.97
N PHE A 563 -15.43 26.91 -15.63
CA PHE A 563 -16.09 25.62 -15.44
C PHE A 563 -15.43 24.52 -16.27
N MET A 564 -15.38 24.65 -17.60
CA MET A 564 -14.89 23.56 -18.46
C MET A 564 -14.05 24.08 -19.63
N ASP A 565 -12.98 23.34 -19.93
CA ASP A 565 -12.08 23.62 -21.04
C ASP A 565 -11.81 22.36 -21.87
N PHE A 566 -11.98 22.48 -23.18
CA PHE A 566 -11.72 21.43 -24.16
C PHE A 566 -10.49 21.83 -24.97
N LYS A 567 -9.39 21.09 -24.78
CA LYS A 567 -8.10 21.35 -25.42
C LYS A 567 -7.79 20.25 -26.44
N SER A 568 -7.57 20.68 -27.68
CA SER A 568 -7.02 19.94 -28.84
C SER A 568 -7.51 18.49 -29.02
N ILE A 569 -8.29 18.25 -30.08
CA ILE A 569 -8.52 16.89 -30.61
C ILE A 569 -7.62 16.66 -31.80
N TYR A 570 -6.89 15.54 -31.78
CA TYR A 570 -6.26 14.99 -32.97
C TYR A 570 -7.19 13.94 -33.60
N SER A 571 -7.91 14.34 -34.64
CA SER A 571 -8.45 13.39 -35.60
C SER A 571 -7.47 13.32 -36.76
N LYS A 572 -7.02 12.11 -37.16
CA LYS A 572 -6.49 11.96 -38.52
C LYS A 572 -7.62 12.36 -39.47
N GLU A 573 -7.30 13.16 -40.49
CA GLU A 573 -8.28 13.91 -41.30
C GLU A 573 -9.31 13.03 -42.07
N ASP A 574 -9.17 11.70 -42.06
CA ASP A 574 -9.85 10.81 -43.00
C ASP A 574 -11.00 9.95 -42.43
N ASN A 575 -11.20 9.86 -41.11
CA ASN A 575 -12.31 9.04 -40.57
C ASN A 575 -13.60 9.86 -40.41
N GLN A 576 -14.40 9.94 -41.49
CA GLN A 576 -15.68 10.67 -41.50
C GLN A 576 -16.77 10.10 -40.58
N ASN A 577 -16.55 8.93 -39.98
CA ASN A 577 -17.56 8.21 -39.19
C ASN A 577 -17.45 8.42 -37.67
N ASP A 578 -16.39 9.07 -37.19
CA ASP A 578 -16.12 9.21 -35.75
C ASP A 578 -17.02 10.29 -35.13
N LYS A 579 -18.08 9.89 -34.40
CA LYS A 579 -19.01 10.80 -33.72
C LYS A 579 -18.62 11.02 -32.27
N ILE A 580 -18.51 12.28 -31.86
CA ILE A 580 -18.24 12.68 -30.46
C ILE A 580 -19.44 13.45 -29.95
N THR A 581 -20.03 12.99 -28.84
CA THR A 581 -21.18 13.67 -28.22
C THR A 581 -20.81 14.10 -26.81
N VAL A 582 -20.95 15.39 -26.54
CA VAL A 582 -20.79 15.98 -25.21
C VAL A 582 -22.17 16.47 -24.75
N LEU A 583 -22.72 15.84 -23.73
CA LEU A 583 -24.04 16.13 -23.20
C LEU A 583 -23.94 16.71 -21.79
N PHE A 584 -24.54 17.88 -21.62
CA PHE A 584 -24.78 18.52 -20.33
C PHE A 584 -26.28 18.51 -20.07
N GLN A 585 -26.70 17.90 -18.96
CA GLN A 585 -28.10 17.83 -18.60
C GLN A 585 -28.31 18.13 -17.12
N ASP A 586 -29.30 18.96 -16.81
CA ASP A 586 -29.63 19.36 -15.44
C ASP A 586 -28.42 19.98 -14.70
N ILE A 587 -27.74 20.91 -15.37
CA ILE A 587 -26.56 21.63 -14.82
C ILE A 587 -27.01 22.99 -14.30
N HIS A 588 -26.86 23.21 -12.99
CA HIS A 588 -27.22 24.44 -12.31
C HIS A 588 -25.96 25.18 -11.84
N ILE A 589 -25.72 26.36 -12.41
CA ILE A 589 -24.57 27.21 -12.13
C ILE A 589 -25.05 28.55 -11.58
N SER A 590 -24.56 28.93 -10.41
CA SER A 590 -24.91 30.22 -9.80
C SER A 590 -23.76 30.89 -9.07
N GLU A 591 -23.82 32.21 -8.92
CA GLU A 591 -22.87 32.97 -8.09
C GLU A 591 -21.39 32.77 -8.50
N ILE A 592 -21.12 32.58 -9.78
CA ILE A 592 -19.75 32.62 -10.34
C ILE A 592 -19.26 34.05 -10.34
N SER A 593 -17.99 34.29 -9.94
CA SER A 593 -17.33 35.59 -10.07
C SER A 593 -15.98 35.46 -10.78
N LEU A 594 -15.96 35.77 -12.08
CA LEU A 594 -14.75 35.76 -12.92
C LEU A 594 -14.38 37.18 -13.32
N THR A 595 -13.39 37.73 -12.61
CA THR A 595 -12.91 39.10 -12.81
C THR A 595 -11.75 39.19 -13.78
N GLN A 596 -11.10 38.06 -14.10
CA GLN A 596 -9.97 38.02 -15.03
C GLN A 596 -10.42 38.29 -16.48
N PRO A 597 -9.64 39.06 -17.27
CA PRO A 597 -9.89 39.23 -18.70
C PRO A 597 -9.83 37.88 -19.43
N LYS A 598 -10.67 37.70 -20.46
CA LYS A 598 -10.75 36.46 -21.26
C LYS A 598 -11.20 35.21 -20.48
N SER A 599 -11.75 35.38 -19.28
CA SER A 599 -12.38 34.29 -18.53
C SER A 599 -13.56 33.69 -19.28
N TYR A 600 -13.88 32.43 -18.97
CA TYR A 600 -14.99 31.75 -19.60
C TYR A 600 -15.65 30.73 -18.68
N VAL A 601 -16.93 30.42 -18.91
CA VAL A 601 -17.54 29.26 -18.24
C VAL A 601 -17.17 28.00 -19.02
N ILE A 602 -17.43 27.96 -20.32
CA ILE A 602 -17.06 26.86 -21.21
C ILE A 602 -16.19 27.40 -22.34
N ASN A 603 -15.02 26.79 -22.50
CA ASN A 603 -14.11 27.06 -23.59
C ASN A 603 -13.89 25.82 -24.42
N VAL A 604 -13.94 26.00 -25.73
CA VAL A 604 -13.64 24.93 -26.67
C VAL A 604 -12.66 25.57 -27.66
N GLU A 605 -11.42 25.08 -27.70
CA GLU A 605 -10.36 25.55 -28.60
C GLU A 605 -9.82 24.43 -29.51
N GLU A 606 -9.51 24.78 -30.76
CA GLU A 606 -8.70 23.96 -31.68
C GLU A 606 -9.18 22.50 -31.88
N PHE A 607 -10.48 22.33 -32.13
CA PHE A 607 -11.07 21.01 -32.31
C PHE A 607 -11.22 20.65 -33.79
N GLN A 608 -10.66 19.52 -34.18
CA GLN A 608 -10.65 19.00 -35.56
C GLN A 608 -11.49 17.73 -35.69
N SER A 609 -12.81 17.78 -35.45
CA SER A 609 -13.69 16.68 -35.88
C SER A 609 -15.01 17.21 -36.42
N LYS A 610 -15.39 16.70 -37.60
CA LYS A 610 -16.60 17.10 -38.32
C LYS A 610 -17.89 16.67 -37.62
N ASN A 611 -17.82 15.75 -36.66
CA ASN A 611 -18.98 15.14 -36.01
C ASN A 611 -19.00 15.36 -34.49
N LEU A 612 -18.48 16.49 -33.99
CA LEU A 612 -18.74 16.90 -32.62
C LEU A 612 -20.14 17.50 -32.48
N SER A 613 -20.91 16.92 -31.56
CA SER A 613 -22.15 17.50 -31.01
C SER A 613 -21.91 17.91 -29.56
N ILE A 614 -22.23 19.16 -29.23
CA ILE A 614 -22.30 19.62 -27.84
C ILE A 614 -23.76 19.99 -27.55
N GLU A 615 -24.34 19.42 -26.50
CA GLU A 615 -25.75 19.60 -26.16
C GLU A 615 -25.91 20.02 -24.70
N PHE A 616 -26.67 21.09 -24.46
CA PHE A 616 -27.09 21.57 -23.13
C PHE A 616 -28.60 21.44 -23.00
N ASN A 617 -29.08 20.69 -22.02
CA ASN A 617 -30.51 20.44 -21.80
C ASN A 617 -30.90 20.69 -20.34
N TYR A 618 -31.93 21.51 -20.10
CA TYR A 618 -32.45 21.82 -18.76
C TYR A 618 -31.42 22.45 -17.81
N CYS A 619 -30.47 23.21 -18.36
CA CYS A 619 -29.43 23.88 -17.57
C CYS A 619 -29.88 25.26 -17.09
N SER A 620 -29.28 25.78 -16.01
CA SER A 620 -29.51 27.14 -15.54
C SER A 620 -28.24 27.86 -15.13
N PHE A 621 -28.12 29.13 -15.51
CA PHE A 621 -27.02 30.03 -15.16
C PHE A 621 -27.63 31.27 -14.52
N ARG A 622 -27.39 31.48 -13.22
CA ARG A 622 -28.04 32.55 -12.43
C ARG A 622 -27.05 33.39 -11.64
N ASN A 623 -27.24 34.72 -11.66
CA ASN A 623 -26.49 35.64 -10.78
C ASN A 623 -24.96 35.52 -10.94
N ASN A 624 -24.47 35.28 -12.15
CA ASN A 624 -23.04 35.14 -12.40
C ASN A 624 -22.43 36.48 -12.89
N LEU A 625 -21.21 36.77 -12.46
CA LEU A 625 -20.46 37.99 -12.75
C LEU A 625 -19.21 37.66 -13.58
N LEU A 626 -19.24 37.95 -14.89
CA LEU A 626 -18.07 37.94 -15.76
C LEU A 626 -17.78 39.38 -16.20
N VAL A 627 -16.62 39.94 -15.82
CA VAL A 627 -16.29 41.36 -16.08
C VAL A 627 -16.01 41.60 -17.57
N ASP A 628 -15.17 40.76 -18.18
CA ASP A 628 -14.84 40.76 -19.62
C ASP A 628 -14.81 39.33 -20.21
N GLY A 629 -15.52 38.42 -19.55
CA GLY A 629 -15.56 37.00 -19.87
C GLY A 629 -16.70 36.59 -20.81
N ARG A 630 -16.74 35.29 -21.13
CA ARG A 630 -17.74 34.66 -22.02
C ARG A 630 -18.35 33.42 -21.36
N TYR A 631 -19.66 33.21 -21.42
CA TYR A 631 -20.19 31.92 -20.93
C TYR A 631 -19.81 30.79 -21.87
N PHE A 632 -19.95 31.00 -23.17
CA PHE A 632 -19.55 30.03 -24.19
C PHE A 632 -18.52 30.67 -25.14
N ASN A 633 -17.28 30.18 -25.11
CA ASN A 633 -16.22 30.57 -26.04
C ASN A 633 -15.93 29.42 -27.01
N LEU A 634 -16.45 29.51 -28.23
CA LEU A 634 -16.40 28.44 -29.22
C LEU A 634 -15.45 28.84 -30.37
N LYS A 635 -14.20 28.35 -30.34
CA LYS A 635 -13.18 28.63 -31.35
C LYS A 635 -12.89 27.42 -32.27
N MET A 636 -13.90 26.87 -32.94
CA MET A 636 -13.77 25.65 -33.74
C MET A 636 -14.91 25.40 -34.72
N LYS A 637 -14.77 24.33 -35.51
CA LYS A 637 -15.85 23.75 -36.32
C LYS A 637 -16.63 22.73 -35.49
N LEU A 638 -17.94 22.93 -35.38
CA LEU A 638 -18.88 22.00 -34.73
C LEU A 638 -19.98 21.64 -35.73
N ASN A 639 -20.39 20.37 -35.77
CA ASN A 639 -21.59 19.99 -36.52
C ASN A 639 -22.81 20.67 -35.91
N LEU A 640 -22.96 20.52 -34.60
CA LEU A 640 -24.09 21.02 -33.84
C LEU A 640 -23.65 21.44 -32.44
N PHE A 641 -23.96 22.68 -32.08
CA PHE A 641 -24.04 23.13 -30.70
C PHE A 641 -25.52 23.39 -30.39
N ARG A 642 -26.11 22.60 -29.49
CA ARG A 642 -27.52 22.70 -29.12
C ARG A 642 -27.68 23.18 -27.68
N ILE A 643 -28.55 24.14 -27.46
CA ILE A 643 -29.00 24.59 -26.16
C ILE A 643 -30.53 24.46 -26.13
N SER A 644 -31.07 23.70 -25.19
CA SER A 644 -32.51 23.49 -25.03
C SER A 644 -32.92 23.69 -23.57
N ASN A 645 -34.07 24.32 -23.33
CA ASN A 645 -34.60 24.52 -21.97
C ASN A 645 -33.62 25.23 -21.02
N LEU A 646 -32.84 26.21 -21.52
CA LEU A 646 -31.88 26.96 -20.72
C LEU A 646 -32.59 28.07 -19.93
N VAL A 647 -32.25 28.24 -18.65
CA VAL A 647 -32.57 29.44 -17.86
C VAL A 647 -31.31 30.27 -17.65
N PHE A 648 -31.18 31.40 -18.35
CA PHE A 648 -30.02 32.30 -18.27
C PHE A 648 -30.47 33.66 -17.72
N GLN A 649 -30.29 33.87 -16.40
CA GLN A 649 -30.90 34.99 -15.68
C GLN A 649 -29.91 35.78 -14.83
N ASN A 650 -30.00 37.12 -14.84
CA ASN A 650 -29.23 38.02 -13.97
C ASN A 650 -27.70 37.85 -14.11
N ASN A 651 -27.21 37.62 -15.33
CA ASN A 651 -25.79 37.39 -15.58
C ASN A 651 -25.12 38.64 -16.18
N THR A 652 -23.86 38.87 -15.82
CA THR A 652 -23.00 39.81 -16.58
C THR A 652 -22.00 39.06 -17.44
N GLY A 653 -21.55 39.69 -18.53
CA GLY A 653 -20.58 39.15 -19.47
C GLY A 653 -21.20 38.79 -20.83
N ARG A 654 -20.38 38.32 -21.77
CA ARG A 654 -20.86 37.90 -23.10
C ARG A 654 -21.50 36.53 -22.99
N PHE A 655 -22.74 36.36 -23.46
CA PHE A 655 -23.41 35.07 -23.47
C PHE A 655 -22.64 34.06 -24.33
N ILE A 656 -22.41 34.36 -25.61
CA ILE A 656 -21.71 33.42 -26.51
C ILE A 656 -20.82 34.14 -27.51
N GLN A 657 -19.71 33.50 -27.84
CA GLN A 657 -18.80 33.89 -28.91
C GLN A 657 -18.48 32.70 -29.80
N MET A 658 -18.76 32.85 -31.09
CA MET A 658 -18.43 31.87 -32.11
C MET A 658 -17.43 32.46 -33.10
N ILE A 659 -16.22 31.89 -33.13
CA ILE A 659 -15.18 32.24 -34.10
C ILE A 659 -14.69 30.94 -34.73
N PRO A 660 -15.00 30.66 -36.00
CA PRO A 660 -14.37 29.51 -36.66
C PRO A 660 -12.86 29.70 -36.69
N ASN A 661 -12.13 28.63 -36.44
CA ASN A 661 -10.67 28.66 -36.54
C ASN A 661 -10.26 28.92 -38.01
N SER A 662 -9.41 29.93 -38.23
CA SER A 662 -9.02 30.44 -39.55
C SER A 662 -8.15 29.48 -40.37
N ALA A 663 -7.64 28.40 -39.77
CA ALA A 663 -6.75 27.45 -40.44
C ALA A 663 -7.45 26.43 -41.36
N PHE A 664 -8.76 26.55 -41.63
CA PHE A 664 -9.54 25.44 -42.23
C PHE A 664 -10.54 25.87 -43.32
N ASP A 665 -10.96 24.89 -44.14
CA ASP A 665 -11.92 24.99 -45.25
C ASP A 665 -13.19 25.81 -44.92
N GLU A 666 -13.44 26.89 -45.66
CA GLU A 666 -14.58 27.80 -45.46
C GLU A 666 -15.95 27.15 -45.74
N SER A 667 -16.00 25.96 -46.35
CA SER A 667 -17.24 25.28 -46.74
C SER A 667 -18.07 24.71 -45.58
N ILE A 668 -17.45 24.44 -44.41
CA ILE A 668 -18.12 23.80 -43.27
C ILE A 668 -18.65 24.85 -42.30
N THR A 669 -19.97 24.91 -42.12
CA THR A 669 -20.64 25.91 -41.27
C THR A 669 -20.82 25.41 -39.83
N GLN A 670 -20.37 26.18 -38.85
CA GLN A 670 -20.63 25.91 -37.43
C GLN A 670 -22.09 26.24 -37.10
N SER A 671 -22.89 25.27 -36.64
CA SER A 671 -24.32 25.49 -36.35
C SER A 671 -24.61 25.55 -34.85
N LEU A 672 -25.25 26.64 -34.42
CA LEU A 672 -25.78 26.85 -33.07
C LEU A 672 -27.31 26.88 -33.12
N LEU A 673 -27.95 26.03 -32.32
CA LEU A 673 -29.39 25.95 -32.16
C LEU A 673 -29.77 26.21 -30.70
N ILE A 674 -30.60 27.23 -30.47
CA ILE A 674 -31.17 27.55 -29.15
C ILE A 674 -32.68 27.34 -29.22
N THR A 675 -33.24 26.47 -28.36
CA THR A 675 -34.68 26.22 -28.28
C THR A 675 -35.22 26.32 -26.86
N ASP A 676 -36.49 26.69 -26.75
CA ASP A 676 -37.29 26.59 -25.52
C ASP A 676 -36.61 27.22 -24.29
N SER A 677 -35.83 28.30 -24.49
CA SER A 677 -34.95 28.88 -23.48
C SER A 677 -35.44 30.24 -22.99
N ASN A 678 -35.19 30.56 -21.73
CA ASN A 678 -35.49 31.85 -21.11
C ASN A 678 -34.19 32.58 -20.76
N ILE A 679 -33.95 33.70 -21.44
CA ILE A 679 -32.74 34.52 -21.31
C ILE A 679 -33.17 35.92 -20.85
N SER A 680 -32.99 36.24 -19.57
CA SER A 680 -33.50 37.49 -18.98
C SER A 680 -32.53 38.25 -18.09
N ASN A 681 -32.62 39.57 -18.09
CA ASN A 681 -31.90 40.48 -17.17
C ASN A 681 -30.37 40.33 -17.26
N ASN A 682 -29.81 40.28 -18.46
CA ASN A 682 -28.37 40.08 -18.66
C ASN A 682 -27.67 41.33 -19.18
N PHE A 683 -26.43 41.56 -18.74
CA PHE A 683 -25.64 42.73 -19.12
C PHE A 683 -24.25 42.37 -19.64
N GLY A 684 -24.02 42.54 -20.94
CA GLY A 684 -22.71 42.36 -21.57
C GLY A 684 -21.92 43.67 -21.63
N LYS A 685 -20.81 43.78 -20.87
CA LYS A 685 -19.90 44.94 -20.97
C LYS A 685 -19.19 45.06 -22.33
N ALA A 686 -19.13 43.97 -23.09
CA ALA A 686 -18.53 43.91 -24.41
C ALA A 686 -19.49 44.38 -25.53
N ASN A 687 -18.98 44.53 -26.75
CA ASN A 687 -19.73 45.06 -27.93
C ASN A 687 -20.96 44.23 -28.37
N ALA A 688 -21.25 43.09 -27.74
CA ALA A 688 -22.42 42.27 -28.05
C ALA A 688 -22.61 41.20 -26.97
N LEU A 689 -23.88 40.85 -26.72
CA LEU A 689 -24.25 39.68 -25.92
C LEU A 689 -24.00 38.36 -26.68
N ILE A 690 -24.28 38.35 -27.99
CA ILE A 690 -24.02 37.23 -28.91
C ILE A 690 -23.07 37.71 -29.99
N TYR A 691 -21.86 37.12 -30.07
CA TYR A 691 -20.90 37.42 -31.14
C TYR A 691 -20.82 36.27 -32.13
N LYS A 692 -21.05 36.58 -33.41
CA LYS A 692 -21.11 35.64 -34.53
C LYS A 692 -20.05 35.99 -35.59
N GLY A 693 -19.07 35.11 -35.81
CA GLY A 693 -18.12 35.22 -36.92
C GLY A 693 -18.66 34.77 -38.28
N LYS A 694 -17.86 34.86 -39.34
CA LYS A 694 -18.16 34.29 -40.68
C LYS A 694 -18.39 32.77 -40.58
N ASN A 695 -19.08 32.15 -41.53
CA ASN A 695 -19.29 30.69 -41.62
C ASN A 695 -19.86 30.05 -40.34
N THR A 696 -20.77 30.76 -39.68
CA THR A 696 -21.56 30.26 -38.56
C THR A 696 -23.05 30.43 -38.85
N ASN A 697 -23.88 29.50 -38.38
CA ASN A 697 -25.34 29.55 -38.44
C ASN A 697 -25.89 29.61 -37.02
N LEU A 698 -26.76 30.59 -36.75
CA LEU A 698 -27.47 30.73 -35.48
C LEU A 698 -28.95 30.59 -35.75
N THR A 699 -29.59 29.62 -35.10
CA THR A 699 -31.05 29.42 -35.12
C THR A 699 -31.59 29.51 -33.71
N ILE A 700 -32.60 30.35 -33.50
CA ILE A 700 -33.29 30.49 -32.21
C ILE A 700 -34.78 30.17 -32.45
N LYS A 701 -35.35 29.27 -31.66
CA LYS A 701 -36.78 28.89 -31.72
C LYS A 701 -37.39 28.89 -30.32
N ASN A 702 -38.68 29.25 -30.22
CA ASN A 702 -39.45 29.16 -28.97
C ASN A 702 -38.75 29.72 -27.72
N SER A 703 -37.90 30.75 -27.86
CA SER A 703 -37.08 31.25 -26.77
C SER A 703 -37.44 32.70 -26.45
N ILE A 704 -37.34 33.06 -25.18
CA ILE A 704 -37.71 34.38 -24.66
C ILE A 704 -36.44 35.15 -24.28
N PHE A 705 -36.34 36.39 -24.76
CA PHE A 705 -35.27 37.32 -24.44
C PHE A 705 -35.88 38.59 -23.83
N VAL A 706 -35.67 38.85 -22.54
CA VAL A 706 -36.24 40.00 -21.81
C VAL A 706 -35.14 40.77 -21.10
N GLU A 707 -35.09 42.10 -21.25
CA GLU A 707 -34.14 42.97 -20.52
C GLU A 707 -32.67 42.54 -20.65
N ASN A 708 -32.24 42.31 -21.89
CA ASN A 708 -30.86 41.96 -22.22
C ASN A 708 -30.15 43.16 -22.87
N PHE A 709 -29.00 43.56 -22.33
CA PHE A 709 -28.28 44.77 -22.74
C PHE A 709 -26.82 44.48 -23.07
N SER A 710 -26.24 45.23 -24.01
CA SER A 710 -24.79 45.32 -24.24
C SER A 710 -24.33 46.76 -24.39
N ASN A 711 -23.06 47.03 -24.09
CA ASN A 711 -22.46 48.38 -24.22
C ASN A 711 -22.17 48.80 -25.67
N GLY A 712 -22.10 47.87 -26.62
CA GLY A 712 -21.83 48.17 -28.03
C GLY A 712 -22.85 47.56 -28.97
#